data_AF-A0A4P6M1P6-F1
#
_entry.id   AF-A0A4P6M1P6-F1
#
_cell.length_a   1.000
_cell.length_b   1.000
_cell.length_c   1.000
_cell.angle_alpha   90.00
_cell.angle_beta   90.00
_cell.angle_gamma   90.00
#
_symmetry.space_group_name_H-M   'P 1'
#
loop_
_entity.id
_entity.type
_entity.pdbx_description
1 polymer ?
#
loop_
_entity_poly.entity_id
_entity_poly.type
_entity_poly.pdbx_seq_one_letter_code
_entity_poly.pdbx_strand_id
1 'polypeptide(L)'
;MRNKRLVKTAVCGAILSASLMVSQQNINAAQEGSALSSEAGKNEASQNISESDTDQNAATNENQPQDPNSDPSSPAAGNPDDKADDTEDNSTEDPNAPPDGTVSDQPADESNQSIPIKTGWVEDEDGTHYYKEDGTLATGWLTLEEGTYYLDEQGLKTTGWKTIEGKKYYFQEDGLMYQKTILKLSDKLYYISKDGSLYTKAGWLKSDKTYYYVNKNQTLYNKGWLNLNGTWYYLASDGKMKTGLLSTDGKKYLLKSNGAMLSGNGWTQYDKHWYYIYPNGSLHTNNWLNLNGTWYYLNKNGVMLTGWQKIGGGLYYLNGSGAMEAGGWRYINKHWYYLQGNGAAAVGWLNLNGTWYYLNPSDGIMKTGWYKVGKTWYYSNGSGAMQTGWLNLNGTWYYLNGNGSMAAGWLNLGGTWYYLNPSGGAMQTGWYKVGKTWYYSNGSGAMQTGWLNLNGTWYYLNGNGSMATGWLNLGGTWYYLNPSGGAMQTGWYKVDKTWYYSNGSGVMQIGWLNLNGTWYYLNGSGAMQTGWLKLGSTWYYLNPSNGAMRTGWYQVGKTWYYSNGSGAMQTGWLGIGNTWYYLNGSGAMLTGWQKIGGCSYYFNPSNGAMSSGWLTIKEKKYYLNSSGVTLTGWQQISGKWYYFNSSGVMQTGSITVGGSKYYLNKNGVMQTGWQKIDDNYYYFKSNGAMAVNTYMDGYYLDSNGVRTEVANTNGQWCFPCPSITYVSSEFGNRDSPGGIGSTNHKGVDLAAPANSRVLAAAGGTVVNAGYGWGGEGNYVEIDHGNGLHTIYMHMISNPVVKKGQTVKASQVIGYVGMTGAATGYHLHFGVSVNGVYKNPWDYIRRPDGM
;
A
#
# COMPACT_ATOMS: atom_id res chain seq x y z
N MET A 1 45.58 79.21 27.87
CA MET A 1 44.71 80.38 28.17
C MET A 1 43.42 79.90 28.86
N ARG A 2 42.54 80.84 29.24
CA ARG A 2 41.24 80.68 29.94
C ARG A 2 40.34 79.50 29.46
N ASN A 3 39.40 78.93 30.23
CA ASN A 3 39.21 78.77 31.70
C ASN A 3 38.00 77.83 32.01
N LYS A 4 37.93 77.27 33.23
CA LYS A 4 36.77 76.69 33.97
C LYS A 4 36.07 75.37 33.54
N ARG A 5 35.79 74.58 34.60
CA ARG A 5 34.98 73.35 34.75
C ARG A 5 33.49 73.51 34.37
N LEU A 6 32.80 72.41 34.03
CA LEU A 6 31.80 71.75 34.92
C LEU A 6 31.31 70.38 34.39
N VAL A 7 30.47 69.69 35.17
CA VAL A 7 30.08 68.27 35.03
C VAL A 7 28.55 68.11 34.98
N LYS A 8 28.02 67.24 34.10
CA LYS A 8 26.84 66.39 34.38
C LYS A 8 26.62 65.26 33.35
N THR A 9 25.60 64.44 33.60
CA THR A 9 25.49 63.04 33.16
C THR A 9 24.33 62.79 32.20
N ALA A 10 24.49 61.80 31.31
CA ALA A 10 23.46 61.02 30.59
C ALA A 10 22.47 61.72 29.65
N VAL A 11 22.31 61.14 28.45
CA VAL A 11 21.14 60.32 28.04
C VAL A 11 21.53 59.54 26.77
N CYS A 12 20.86 58.42 26.49
CA CYS A 12 21.08 57.63 25.28
C CYS A 12 19.74 57.20 24.66
N GLY A 13 19.66 57.19 23.33
CA GLY A 13 18.60 56.54 22.56
C GLY A 13 17.61 57.46 21.84
N ALA A 14 17.74 57.55 20.52
CA ALA A 14 16.67 57.32 19.53
C ALA A 14 17.23 57.49 18.10
N ILE A 15 17.03 56.49 17.24
CA ILE A 15 17.17 56.62 15.77
C ILE A 15 15.93 56.00 15.13
N LEU A 16 15.55 56.57 13.98
CA LEU A 16 14.41 56.24 13.12
C LEU A 16 14.36 54.73 12.77
N SER A 17 13.24 54.13 12.38
CA SER A 17 12.40 54.54 11.23
C SER A 17 11.03 53.86 11.20
N ALA A 18 10.08 54.45 10.46
CA ALA A 18 8.81 53.83 10.07
C ALA A 18 8.70 53.81 8.53
N SER A 19 8.08 52.77 7.97
CA SER A 19 7.96 52.58 6.52
C SER A 19 6.54 52.22 6.09
N LEU A 20 5.99 53.08 5.22
CA LEU A 20 4.92 52.92 4.23
C LEU A 20 3.80 51.87 4.45
N MET A 21 2.55 52.36 4.39
CA MET A 21 1.42 51.62 3.83
C MET A 21 1.34 51.82 2.31
N VAL A 22 0.81 50.83 1.58
CA VAL A 22 0.18 51.00 0.26
C VAL A 22 -1.13 50.21 0.24
N SER A 23 -2.13 50.72 -0.45
CA SER A 23 -3.52 50.23 -0.43
C SER A 23 -3.79 49.08 -1.40
N GLN A 24 -4.84 48.30 -1.09
CA GLN A 24 -5.70 47.70 -2.12
C GLN A 24 -7.17 47.88 -1.74
N GLN A 25 -7.95 48.37 -2.71
CA GLN A 25 -9.40 48.20 -2.78
C GLN A 25 -9.73 47.67 -4.16
N ASN A 26 -10.61 46.67 -4.23
CA ASN A 26 -11.78 46.68 -5.11
C ASN A 26 -12.72 45.55 -4.70
N ILE A 27 -14.02 45.81 -4.79
CA ILE A 27 -15.10 44.85 -4.50
C ILE A 27 -16.03 44.85 -5.72
N ASN A 28 -16.46 43.66 -6.15
CA ASN A 28 -17.70 43.31 -6.87
C ASN A 28 -17.45 42.11 -7.80
N ALA A 29 -18.43 41.27 -8.14
CA ALA A 29 -19.66 40.87 -7.44
C ALA A 29 -20.26 39.67 -8.20
N ALA A 30 -20.71 38.63 -7.52
CA ALA A 30 -21.62 37.59 -8.04
C ALA A 30 -22.19 36.77 -6.87
N GLN A 31 -23.51 36.61 -6.82
CA GLN A 31 -24.18 35.82 -5.78
C GLN A 31 -25.45 35.17 -6.37
N GLU A 32 -25.42 33.86 -6.57
CA GLU A 32 -26.57 32.98 -6.81
C GLU A 32 -26.09 31.52 -6.62
N GLY A 33 -26.89 30.56 -6.14
CA GLY A 33 -28.25 30.73 -5.62
C GLY A 33 -29.04 29.42 -5.55
N SER A 34 -28.81 28.59 -4.53
CA SER A 34 -29.78 27.54 -4.14
C SER A 34 -29.55 27.03 -2.71
N ALA A 35 -30.54 27.17 -1.84
CA ALA A 35 -30.61 26.45 -0.58
C ALA A 35 -31.71 25.38 -0.68
N LEU A 36 -31.43 24.17 -0.19
CA LEU A 36 -32.46 23.18 0.12
C LEU A 36 -32.16 22.58 1.49
N SER A 37 -33.20 22.55 2.33
CA SER A 37 -33.19 22.09 3.71
C SER A 37 -33.99 20.79 3.84
N SER A 38 -33.48 19.85 4.63
CA SER A 38 -34.30 18.82 5.28
C SER A 38 -33.63 18.38 6.58
N GLU A 39 -34.40 18.29 7.65
CA GLU A 39 -33.90 18.09 9.01
C GLU A 39 -33.83 16.61 9.45
N ALA A 40 -33.19 16.42 10.61
CA ALA A 40 -33.51 15.43 11.65
C ALA A 40 -33.63 13.93 11.30
N GLY A 41 -32.79 13.12 11.97
CA GLY A 41 -32.84 11.66 11.93
C GLY A 41 -32.03 10.98 13.03
N LYS A 42 -32.14 11.44 14.28
CA LYS A 42 -31.57 10.71 15.43
C LYS A 42 -32.45 9.50 15.76
N ASN A 43 -31.82 8.34 15.96
CA ASN A 43 -32.32 7.32 16.89
C ASN A 43 -31.13 6.48 17.39
N GLU A 44 -30.99 6.38 18.71
CA GLU A 44 -30.17 5.38 19.38
C GLU A 44 -31.09 4.26 19.88
N ALA A 45 -30.74 3.01 19.61
CA ALA A 45 -31.28 1.86 20.35
C ALA A 45 -30.31 0.69 20.24
N SER A 46 -29.83 0.19 21.37
CA SER A 46 -28.94 -0.98 21.46
C SER A 46 -29.72 -2.28 21.35
N GLN A 47 -29.06 -3.34 20.87
CA GLN A 47 -29.06 -4.62 21.59
C GLN A 47 -27.89 -5.51 21.19
N ASN A 48 -27.33 -6.21 22.19
CA ASN A 48 -26.46 -7.37 22.00
C ASN A 48 -27.33 -8.62 21.79
N ILE A 49 -26.76 -9.66 21.17
CA ILE A 49 -26.90 -11.06 21.63
C ILE A 49 -25.71 -11.88 21.08
N SER A 50 -25.42 -13.00 21.74
CA SER A 50 -24.23 -13.84 21.61
C SER A 50 -24.55 -15.21 20.96
N GLU A 51 -23.60 -16.16 21.06
CA GLU A 51 -23.64 -17.55 20.55
C GLU A 51 -23.66 -17.69 19.00
N SER A 52 -22.88 -18.54 18.32
CA SER A 52 -22.29 -19.87 18.58
C SER A 52 -23.26 -21.05 18.44
N ASP A 53 -22.95 -21.97 17.51
CA ASP A 53 -22.51 -23.34 17.85
C ASP A 53 -22.22 -24.16 16.58
N THR A 54 -21.74 -25.39 16.75
CA THR A 54 -21.30 -26.34 15.72
C THR A 54 -22.26 -27.53 15.57
N ASP A 55 -21.92 -28.45 14.66
CA ASP A 55 -22.40 -29.85 14.61
C ASP A 55 -23.86 -30.09 14.16
N GLN A 56 -24.25 -31.31 13.73
CA GLN A 56 -23.63 -32.26 12.77
C GLN A 56 -24.67 -33.37 12.47
N ASN A 57 -24.65 -33.99 11.29
CA ASN A 57 -25.20 -35.34 10.98
C ASN A 57 -26.75 -35.54 11.05
N ALA A 58 -27.37 -36.51 10.35
CA ALA A 58 -26.96 -37.27 9.15
C ALA A 58 -28.15 -38.00 8.45
N ALA A 59 -27.94 -38.33 7.17
CA ALA A 59 -28.39 -39.52 6.41
C ALA A 59 -29.89 -39.90 6.26
N THR A 60 -30.29 -40.20 5.00
CA THR A 60 -30.82 -41.53 4.61
C THR A 60 -30.73 -41.76 3.08
N ASN A 61 -30.96 -43.02 2.66
CA ASN A 61 -30.75 -43.58 1.30
C ASN A 61 -31.97 -43.32 0.35
N GLU A 62 -32.07 -43.71 -0.93
CA GLU A 62 -31.43 -44.81 -1.69
C GLU A 62 -31.56 -44.68 -3.25
N ASN A 63 -30.96 -45.65 -3.97
CA ASN A 63 -31.31 -46.23 -5.30
C ASN A 63 -30.49 -45.95 -6.59
N GLN A 64 -30.59 -46.95 -7.49
CA GLN A 64 -29.69 -47.37 -8.60
C GLN A 64 -30.22 -46.97 -10.02
N PRO A 65 -29.63 -47.33 -11.21
CA PRO A 65 -28.92 -48.57 -11.61
C PRO A 65 -27.63 -48.40 -12.47
N GLN A 66 -27.20 -49.47 -13.16
CA GLN A 66 -25.90 -49.67 -13.87
C GLN A 66 -26.03 -49.75 -15.41
N ASP A 67 -24.88 -49.77 -16.13
CA ASP A 67 -24.69 -50.52 -17.40
C ASP A 67 -23.17 -50.83 -17.64
N PRO A 68 -22.74 -51.86 -18.43
CA PRO A 68 -21.40 -52.48 -18.29
C PRO A 68 -20.45 -52.53 -19.54
N ASN A 69 -19.23 -53.05 -19.29
CA ASN A 69 -18.30 -53.80 -20.18
C ASN A 69 -17.57 -53.14 -21.37
N SER A 70 -16.22 -53.26 -21.35
CA SER A 70 -15.38 -53.61 -22.51
C SER A 70 -14.01 -54.20 -22.08
N ASP A 71 -13.54 -55.22 -22.79
CA ASP A 71 -12.33 -56.03 -22.49
C ASP A 71 -11.06 -55.50 -23.22
N PRO A 72 -9.81 -55.71 -22.71
CA PRO A 72 -8.59 -55.13 -23.31
C PRO A 72 -7.62 -56.16 -23.95
N SER A 73 -6.98 -55.83 -25.08
CA SER A 73 -5.72 -56.48 -25.50
C SER A 73 -4.99 -55.83 -26.70
N SER A 74 -3.70 -56.19 -26.83
CA SER A 74 -2.77 -56.02 -27.98
C SER A 74 -2.07 -54.67 -28.23
N PRO A 75 -0.82 -54.67 -28.78
CA PRO A 75 0.22 -53.74 -28.34
C PRO A 75 0.95 -52.97 -29.49
N ALA A 76 2.19 -52.50 -29.22
CA ALA A 76 2.88 -51.44 -29.95
C ALA A 76 3.91 -51.89 -31.02
N ALA A 77 4.39 -50.90 -31.80
CA ALA A 77 5.59 -50.95 -32.65
C ALA A 77 6.87 -50.59 -31.86
N GLY A 78 8.12 -50.76 -32.34
CA GLY A 78 8.60 -51.43 -33.56
C GLY A 78 9.93 -50.85 -34.10
N ASN A 79 10.78 -51.70 -34.69
CA ASN A 79 12.07 -51.40 -35.40
C ASN A 79 13.25 -50.84 -34.57
N PRO A 80 14.52 -50.88 -35.07
CA PRO A 80 15.13 -51.72 -36.13
C PRO A 80 16.51 -52.32 -35.68
N ASP A 81 17.48 -52.82 -36.49
CA ASP A 81 17.62 -53.24 -37.91
C ASP A 81 17.99 -54.77 -37.91
N ASP A 82 18.74 -55.50 -38.77
CA ASP A 82 19.42 -55.32 -40.09
C ASP A 82 19.44 -56.70 -40.83
N LYS A 83 20.56 -57.12 -41.45
CA LYS A 83 20.75 -58.33 -42.30
C LYS A 83 21.55 -59.45 -41.56
N ALA A 84 21.73 -60.68 -42.04
CA ALA A 84 21.74 -61.31 -43.39
C ALA A 84 21.63 -62.85 -43.24
N ASP A 85 21.46 -63.75 -44.22
CA ASP A 85 20.90 -63.79 -45.60
C ASP A 85 20.78 -65.33 -46.00
N ASP A 86 20.79 -65.70 -47.29
CA ASP A 86 20.94 -67.06 -47.89
C ASP A 86 19.88 -68.19 -47.67
N THR A 87 19.09 -68.41 -48.74
CA THR A 87 18.67 -69.67 -49.44
C THR A 87 18.36 -71.03 -48.75
N GLU A 88 17.24 -71.60 -49.23
CA GLU A 88 16.94 -73.04 -49.54
C GLU A 88 16.61 -74.09 -48.44
N ASP A 89 15.29 -74.31 -48.31
CA ASP A 89 14.53 -75.57 -48.47
C ASP A 89 14.61 -76.80 -47.51
N ASN A 90 13.41 -77.38 -47.35
CA ASN A 90 13.00 -78.74 -46.96
C ASN A 90 13.20 -79.38 -45.56
N SER A 91 12.04 -79.68 -44.96
CA SER A 91 11.63 -80.94 -44.32
C SER A 91 12.36 -81.55 -43.11
N THR A 92 11.75 -81.30 -41.94
CA THR A 92 11.37 -82.29 -40.88
C THR A 92 12.44 -83.02 -40.04
N GLU A 93 12.03 -83.44 -38.84
CA GLU A 93 12.90 -83.76 -37.70
C GLU A 93 13.22 -85.26 -37.51
N ASP A 94 14.36 -85.52 -36.88
CA ASP A 94 14.93 -86.80 -36.42
C ASP A 94 14.51 -87.11 -34.96
N PRO A 95 14.41 -88.40 -34.53
CA PRO A 95 15.45 -88.94 -33.64
C PRO A 95 15.79 -90.45 -33.77
N ASN A 96 17.06 -90.76 -34.07
CA ASN A 96 18.01 -91.67 -33.37
C ASN A 96 17.48 -92.72 -32.33
N ALA A 97 18.06 -93.92 -32.09
CA ALA A 97 19.13 -94.74 -32.73
C ALA A 97 19.17 -96.21 -32.16
N PRO A 98 20.31 -96.89 -31.83
CA PRO A 98 20.77 -98.17 -32.47
C PRO A 98 21.01 -99.34 -31.44
N PRO A 99 21.90 -100.38 -31.61
CA PRO A 99 22.58 -101.03 -32.75
C PRO A 99 22.43 -102.61 -32.77
N ASP A 100 23.35 -103.34 -33.46
CA ASP A 100 23.57 -104.82 -33.49
C ASP A 100 22.48 -105.69 -34.20
N GLY A 101 22.71 -106.86 -34.82
CA GLY A 101 23.92 -107.66 -35.15
C GLY A 101 23.64 -109.19 -35.06
N THR A 102 24.19 -110.16 -35.83
CA THR A 102 25.02 -110.28 -37.07
C THR A 102 24.87 -111.75 -37.64
N VAL A 103 25.71 -112.23 -38.60
CA VAL A 103 25.87 -113.66 -39.07
C VAL A 103 24.74 -114.20 -40.02
N SER A 104 24.88 -115.07 -41.05
CA SER A 104 26.00 -115.82 -41.72
C SER A 104 25.76 -116.05 -43.23
N ASP A 105 26.81 -116.50 -43.93
CA ASP A 105 26.90 -116.92 -45.35
C ASP A 105 26.39 -118.35 -45.70
N GLN A 106 26.13 -118.57 -47.00
CA GLN A 106 26.03 -119.85 -47.75
C GLN A 106 24.92 -120.86 -47.39
N PRO A 107 24.35 -121.55 -48.40
CA PRO A 107 24.82 -122.91 -48.69
C PRO A 107 24.99 -123.21 -50.19
N ALA A 108 25.53 -124.39 -50.50
CA ALA A 108 25.62 -124.94 -51.84
C ALA A 108 24.90 -126.30 -51.97
N ASP A 109 24.36 -126.49 -53.18
CA ASP A 109 24.15 -127.76 -53.91
C ASP A 109 22.90 -128.67 -53.73
N GLU A 110 22.64 -129.35 -54.85
CA GLU A 110 21.78 -130.51 -55.16
C GLU A 110 20.34 -130.67 -54.60
N SER A 111 19.41 -130.27 -55.48
CA SER A 111 18.31 -131.12 -55.99
C SER A 111 17.08 -131.46 -55.11
N ASN A 112 15.92 -130.93 -55.52
CA ASN A 112 14.77 -131.78 -55.84
C ASN A 112 13.86 -131.05 -56.87
N GLN A 113 13.22 -131.78 -57.79
CA GLN A 113 12.32 -131.16 -58.79
C GLN A 113 10.88 -131.11 -58.26
N SER A 114 10.35 -129.89 -58.13
CA SER A 114 8.90 -129.62 -58.09
C SER A 114 8.57 -128.46 -59.02
N ILE A 115 7.44 -128.55 -59.71
CA ILE A 115 7.01 -127.54 -60.70
C ILE A 115 6.38 -126.37 -59.93
N PRO A 116 6.86 -125.12 -60.09
CA PRO A 116 6.26 -123.97 -59.41
C PRO A 116 4.86 -123.70 -59.95
N ILE A 117 3.89 -123.63 -59.04
CA ILE A 117 2.52 -123.21 -59.34
C ILE A 117 2.52 -121.68 -59.49
N LYS A 118 1.99 -121.14 -60.59
CA LYS A 118 1.82 -119.69 -60.76
C LYS A 118 0.81 -119.16 -59.73
N THR A 119 1.16 -118.08 -59.03
CA THR A 119 0.30 -117.34 -58.10
C THR A 119 0.57 -115.84 -58.23
N GLY A 120 -0.44 -115.01 -57.92
CA GLY A 120 -0.38 -113.55 -58.10
C GLY A 120 -0.51 -113.10 -59.57
N TRP A 121 -0.12 -111.85 -59.83
CA TRP A 121 -0.02 -111.31 -61.19
C TRP A 121 1.17 -111.92 -61.94
N VAL A 122 0.93 -112.47 -63.13
CA VAL A 122 1.98 -113.04 -64.01
C VAL A 122 1.78 -112.50 -65.42
N GLU A 123 2.87 -112.16 -66.11
CA GLU A 123 2.84 -111.61 -67.47
C GLU A 123 3.49 -112.60 -68.45
N ASP A 124 2.68 -113.09 -69.40
CA ASP A 124 3.05 -114.07 -70.42
C ASP A 124 2.94 -113.42 -71.83
N GLU A 125 3.29 -114.16 -72.90
CA GLU A 125 3.23 -113.65 -74.28
C GLU A 125 1.83 -113.18 -74.73
N ASP A 126 0.76 -113.78 -74.17
CA ASP A 126 -0.63 -113.39 -74.42
C ASP A 126 -1.11 -112.19 -73.58
N GLY A 127 -0.37 -111.80 -72.52
CA GLY A 127 -0.64 -110.64 -71.67
C GLY A 127 -0.55 -110.90 -70.16
N THR A 128 -1.02 -109.95 -69.34
CA THR A 128 -1.04 -110.11 -67.88
C THR A 128 -2.25 -110.93 -67.42
N HIS A 129 -2.00 -111.96 -66.62
CA HIS A 129 -2.95 -112.85 -65.96
C HIS A 129 -2.88 -112.70 -64.43
N TYR A 130 -3.91 -113.16 -63.71
CA TYR A 130 -3.85 -113.35 -62.25
C TYR A 130 -4.18 -114.80 -61.87
N TYR A 131 -3.29 -115.43 -61.11
CA TYR A 131 -3.51 -116.76 -60.55
C TYR A 131 -3.77 -116.63 -59.05
N LYS A 132 -4.81 -117.28 -58.54
CA LYS A 132 -5.14 -117.28 -57.11
C LYS A 132 -4.13 -118.13 -56.33
N GLU A 133 -4.17 -118.07 -55.00
CA GLU A 133 -3.30 -118.86 -54.11
C GLU A 133 -3.42 -120.38 -54.31
N ASP A 134 -4.56 -120.86 -54.83
CA ASP A 134 -4.80 -122.26 -55.19
C ASP A 134 -4.25 -122.67 -56.58
N GLY A 135 -3.57 -121.74 -57.27
CA GLY A 135 -3.04 -121.93 -58.62
C GLY A 135 -4.08 -121.81 -59.74
N THR A 136 -5.35 -121.52 -59.44
CA THR A 136 -6.38 -121.35 -60.48
C THR A 136 -6.32 -119.97 -61.12
N LEU A 137 -6.40 -119.93 -62.45
CA LEU A 137 -6.53 -118.69 -63.21
C LEU A 137 -7.83 -117.96 -62.82
N ALA A 138 -7.72 -116.67 -62.49
CA ALA A 138 -8.87 -115.83 -62.20
C ALA A 138 -9.52 -115.33 -63.50
N THR A 139 -10.85 -115.46 -63.58
CA THR A 139 -11.70 -114.94 -64.66
C THR A 139 -12.87 -114.17 -64.04
N GLY A 140 -13.38 -113.16 -64.75
CA GLY A 140 -14.41 -112.26 -64.25
C GLY A 140 -13.88 -111.22 -63.25
N TRP A 141 -14.74 -110.82 -62.31
CA TRP A 141 -14.41 -109.80 -61.31
C TRP A 141 -13.42 -110.32 -60.27
N LEU A 142 -12.31 -109.60 -60.08
CA LEU A 142 -11.30 -109.83 -59.05
C LEU A 142 -11.21 -108.59 -58.17
N THR A 143 -11.25 -108.73 -56.84
CA THR A 143 -11.00 -107.59 -55.93
C THR A 143 -9.88 -107.98 -54.98
N LEU A 144 -8.86 -107.14 -54.93
CA LEU A 144 -7.66 -107.23 -54.12
C LEU A 144 -7.62 -106.00 -53.18
N GLU A 145 -6.60 -105.88 -52.33
CA GLU A 145 -6.49 -104.78 -51.36
C GLU A 145 -6.27 -103.42 -52.06
N GLU A 146 -5.54 -103.42 -53.17
CA GLU A 146 -5.31 -102.25 -54.02
C GLU A 146 -6.53 -101.83 -54.86
N GLY A 147 -7.52 -102.71 -55.02
CA GLY A 147 -8.80 -102.39 -55.68
C GLY A 147 -9.39 -103.52 -56.54
N THR A 148 -10.34 -103.15 -57.40
CA THR A 148 -11.09 -104.09 -58.25
C THR A 148 -10.54 -104.11 -59.66
N TYR A 149 -10.33 -105.31 -60.19
CA TYR A 149 -9.93 -105.62 -61.56
C TYR A 149 -11.04 -106.41 -62.28
N TYR A 150 -10.93 -106.53 -63.60
CA TYR A 150 -11.70 -107.51 -64.37
C TYR A 150 -10.77 -108.29 -65.29
N LEU A 151 -10.82 -109.61 -65.13
CA LEU A 151 -10.12 -110.59 -65.94
C LEU A 151 -11.18 -111.11 -66.94
N ASP A 152 -10.89 -111.24 -68.22
CA ASP A 152 -11.90 -111.73 -69.18
C ASP A 152 -12.06 -113.26 -69.16
N GLU A 153 -12.78 -113.80 -70.14
CA GLU A 153 -13.07 -115.25 -70.24
C GLU A 153 -11.80 -116.09 -70.47
N GLN A 154 -10.71 -115.46 -70.92
CA GLN A 154 -9.38 -116.05 -71.10
C GLN A 154 -8.46 -115.74 -69.92
N GLY A 155 -8.95 -115.03 -68.90
CA GLY A 155 -8.20 -114.63 -67.72
C GLY A 155 -7.21 -113.49 -67.98
N LEU A 156 -7.41 -112.70 -69.04
CA LEU A 156 -6.54 -111.55 -69.35
C LEU A 156 -7.00 -110.28 -68.65
N LYS A 157 -6.05 -109.52 -68.11
CA LYS A 157 -6.27 -108.26 -67.40
C LYS A 157 -6.86 -107.21 -68.33
N THR A 158 -8.12 -106.86 -68.13
CA THR A 158 -8.81 -105.85 -68.95
C THR A 158 -8.33 -104.44 -68.60
N THR A 159 -7.99 -103.65 -69.61
CA THR A 159 -7.70 -102.21 -69.51
C THR A 159 -8.68 -101.40 -70.38
N GLY A 160 -8.82 -100.10 -70.10
CA GLY A 160 -9.69 -99.19 -70.84
C GLY A 160 -11.19 -99.42 -70.61
N TRP A 161 -12.01 -99.08 -71.60
CA TRP A 161 -13.48 -99.15 -71.52
C TRP A 161 -14.02 -100.55 -71.87
N LYS A 162 -14.52 -101.30 -70.88
CA LYS A 162 -15.21 -102.61 -71.08
C LYS A 162 -16.69 -102.50 -70.71
N THR A 163 -17.55 -103.25 -71.40
CA THR A 163 -18.95 -103.46 -70.99
C THR A 163 -19.06 -104.84 -70.34
N ILE A 164 -19.57 -104.89 -69.12
CA ILE A 164 -19.72 -106.09 -68.28
C ILE A 164 -21.14 -106.08 -67.73
N GLU A 165 -21.90 -107.16 -67.92
CA GLU A 165 -23.30 -107.28 -67.45
C GLU A 165 -24.22 -106.11 -67.87
N GLY A 166 -23.98 -105.55 -69.06
CA GLY A 166 -24.73 -104.40 -69.60
C GLY A 166 -24.37 -103.04 -68.99
N LYS A 167 -23.56 -103.00 -67.92
CA LYS A 167 -22.93 -101.78 -67.39
C LYS A 167 -21.58 -101.55 -68.08
N LYS A 168 -21.11 -100.30 -68.11
CA LYS A 168 -19.83 -99.94 -68.73
C LYS A 168 -18.85 -99.41 -67.70
N TYR A 169 -17.65 -99.94 -67.68
CA TYR A 169 -16.61 -99.70 -66.69
C TYR A 169 -15.33 -99.22 -67.36
N TYR A 170 -14.52 -98.43 -66.64
CA TYR A 170 -13.19 -98.03 -67.09
C TYR A 170 -12.14 -98.62 -66.17
N PHE A 171 -11.22 -99.39 -66.74
CA PHE A 171 -10.03 -99.90 -66.09
C PHE A 171 -8.84 -99.05 -66.55
N GLN A 172 -7.94 -98.70 -65.64
CA GLN A 172 -6.75 -97.91 -65.92
C GLN A 172 -5.69 -98.78 -66.64
N GLU A 173 -4.54 -98.20 -66.98
CA GLU A 173 -3.45 -98.90 -67.70
C GLU A 173 -2.82 -100.02 -66.85
N ASP A 174 -2.82 -99.86 -65.53
CA ASP A 174 -2.45 -100.89 -64.55
C ASP A 174 -3.47 -102.06 -64.46
N GLY A 175 -4.71 -101.84 -64.90
CA GLY A 175 -5.85 -102.76 -64.82
C GLY A 175 -6.90 -102.41 -63.74
N LEU A 176 -6.66 -101.43 -62.87
CA LEU A 176 -7.56 -101.07 -61.77
C LEU A 176 -8.82 -100.34 -62.27
N MET A 177 -9.98 -100.76 -61.77
CA MET A 177 -11.26 -100.09 -62.03
C MET A 177 -11.27 -98.67 -61.44
N TYR A 178 -11.57 -97.69 -62.27
CA TYR A 178 -11.61 -96.29 -61.86
C TYR A 178 -12.88 -96.00 -61.03
N GLN A 179 -12.73 -95.80 -59.72
CA GLN A 179 -13.85 -95.58 -58.79
C GLN A 179 -14.08 -94.09 -58.38
N LYS A 180 -13.26 -93.15 -58.87
CA LYS A 180 -13.43 -91.71 -58.56
C LYS A 180 -14.60 -91.12 -59.36
N THR A 181 -15.40 -90.25 -58.75
CA THR A 181 -16.68 -89.74 -59.29
C THR A 181 -16.63 -89.14 -60.70
N ILE A 182 -15.50 -88.52 -61.07
CA ILE A 182 -15.31 -87.85 -62.36
C ILE A 182 -14.05 -88.38 -63.03
N LEU A 183 -14.25 -89.23 -64.04
CA LEU A 183 -13.18 -89.72 -64.92
C LEU A 183 -12.94 -88.70 -66.03
N LYS A 184 -11.69 -88.23 -66.18
CA LYS A 184 -11.26 -87.36 -67.28
C LYS A 184 -10.43 -88.15 -68.27
N LEU A 185 -10.83 -88.16 -69.55
CA LEU A 185 -10.09 -88.74 -70.65
C LEU A 185 -9.96 -87.69 -71.77
N SER A 186 -8.75 -87.21 -72.02
CA SER A 186 -8.48 -86.08 -72.93
C SER A 186 -9.33 -84.84 -72.58
N ASP A 187 -10.20 -84.39 -73.49
CA ASP A 187 -11.11 -83.25 -73.32
C ASP A 187 -12.44 -83.61 -72.64
N LYS A 188 -12.75 -84.90 -72.53
CA LYS A 188 -14.05 -85.42 -72.08
C LYS A 188 -14.03 -85.78 -70.61
N LEU A 189 -15.14 -85.47 -69.96
CA LEU A 189 -15.45 -85.94 -68.60
C LEU A 189 -16.56 -87.00 -68.66
N TYR A 190 -16.48 -87.97 -67.77
CA TYR A 190 -17.44 -89.04 -67.58
C TYR A 190 -17.79 -89.10 -66.09
N TYR A 191 -19.07 -89.25 -65.76
CA TYR A 191 -19.49 -89.47 -64.38
C TYR A 191 -19.47 -90.96 -64.08
N ILE A 192 -18.74 -91.33 -63.03
CA ILE A 192 -18.69 -92.71 -62.54
C ILE A 192 -19.54 -92.84 -61.28
N SER A 193 -20.41 -93.84 -61.30
CA SER A 193 -21.33 -94.19 -60.22
C SER A 193 -20.58 -94.85 -59.05
N LYS A 194 -21.21 -94.90 -57.87
CA LYS A 194 -20.58 -95.48 -56.66
C LYS A 194 -20.22 -96.97 -56.77
N ASP A 195 -20.72 -97.67 -57.79
CA ASP A 195 -20.41 -99.06 -58.11
C ASP A 195 -19.34 -99.19 -59.22
N GLY A 196 -18.63 -98.11 -59.58
CA GLY A 196 -17.64 -98.08 -60.65
C GLY A 196 -18.20 -97.93 -62.07
N SER A 197 -19.53 -97.96 -62.24
CA SER A 197 -20.14 -97.93 -63.58
C SER A 197 -20.38 -96.52 -64.14
N LEU A 198 -20.17 -96.35 -65.45
CA LEU A 198 -20.49 -95.13 -66.19
C LEU A 198 -21.98 -94.79 -66.09
N TYR A 199 -22.28 -93.56 -65.69
CA TYR A 199 -23.65 -93.06 -65.69
C TYR A 199 -24.12 -92.69 -67.11
N THR A 200 -25.03 -93.49 -67.67
CA THR A 200 -25.43 -93.40 -69.09
C THR A 200 -26.65 -92.54 -69.38
N LYS A 201 -27.42 -92.11 -68.37
CA LYS A 201 -28.68 -91.37 -68.56
C LYS A 201 -28.42 -89.89 -68.86
N ALA A 202 -28.79 -89.44 -70.06
CA ALA A 202 -28.67 -88.03 -70.45
C ALA A 202 -29.61 -87.11 -69.66
N GLY A 203 -29.19 -85.86 -69.43
CA GLY A 203 -29.91 -84.83 -68.69
C GLY A 203 -29.21 -84.38 -67.41
N TRP A 204 -29.96 -83.75 -66.50
CA TRP A 204 -29.43 -83.31 -65.21
C TRP A 204 -29.18 -84.48 -64.25
N LEU A 205 -27.95 -84.57 -63.75
CA LEU A 205 -27.52 -85.48 -62.69
C LEU A 205 -27.20 -84.68 -61.43
N LYS A 206 -27.80 -85.04 -60.30
CA LYS A 206 -27.43 -84.51 -58.98
C LYS A 206 -26.53 -85.52 -58.27
N SER A 207 -25.39 -85.06 -57.75
CA SER A 207 -24.54 -85.82 -56.84
C SER A 207 -24.27 -84.97 -55.60
N ASP A 208 -24.70 -85.47 -54.44
CA ASP A 208 -24.68 -84.77 -53.16
C ASP A 208 -25.30 -83.35 -53.24
N LYS A 209 -24.47 -82.30 -53.11
CA LYS A 209 -24.87 -80.89 -53.21
C LYS A 209 -24.64 -80.27 -54.60
N THR A 210 -24.09 -81.03 -55.56
CA THR A 210 -23.66 -80.55 -56.88
C THR A 210 -24.55 -81.08 -57.99
N TYR A 211 -24.75 -80.30 -59.05
CA TYR A 211 -25.39 -80.74 -60.29
C TYR A 211 -24.36 -80.81 -61.43
N TYR A 212 -24.57 -81.78 -62.32
CA TYR A 212 -23.82 -82.01 -63.55
C TYR A 212 -24.83 -82.20 -64.69
N TYR A 213 -24.44 -81.95 -65.94
CA TYR A 213 -25.28 -82.23 -67.10
C TYR A 213 -24.65 -83.30 -67.98
N VAL A 214 -25.36 -84.41 -68.18
CA VAL A 214 -24.94 -85.57 -68.98
C VAL A 214 -25.47 -85.40 -70.41
N ASN A 215 -24.56 -85.37 -71.37
CA ASN A 215 -24.86 -85.28 -72.79
C ASN A 215 -25.45 -86.60 -73.33
N LYS A 216 -26.10 -86.55 -74.50
CA LYS A 216 -26.63 -87.75 -75.18
C LYS A 216 -25.56 -88.81 -75.51
N ASN A 217 -24.29 -88.44 -75.57
CA ASN A 217 -23.14 -89.33 -75.79
C ASN A 217 -22.46 -89.78 -74.48
N GLN A 218 -23.15 -89.69 -73.32
CA GLN A 218 -22.70 -90.17 -72.02
C GLN A 218 -21.47 -89.44 -71.42
N THR A 219 -21.04 -88.31 -72.01
CA THR A 219 -20.05 -87.40 -71.40
C THR A 219 -20.73 -86.30 -70.59
N LEU A 220 -20.01 -85.65 -69.67
CA LEU A 220 -20.48 -84.45 -68.99
C LEU A 220 -20.22 -83.20 -69.82
N TYR A 221 -21.15 -82.24 -69.74
CA TYR A 221 -20.98 -80.92 -70.32
C TYR A 221 -20.07 -80.06 -69.44
N ASN A 222 -18.93 -79.64 -69.98
CA ASN A 222 -17.87 -78.88 -69.30
C ASN A 222 -17.47 -77.59 -70.03
N LYS A 223 -18.30 -77.14 -70.99
CA LYS A 223 -17.96 -76.06 -71.94
C LYS A 223 -18.51 -74.68 -71.55
N GLY A 224 -18.72 -74.43 -70.26
CA GLY A 224 -19.27 -73.16 -69.76
C GLY A 224 -20.79 -73.09 -69.95
N TRP A 225 -21.24 -72.17 -70.81
CA TRP A 225 -22.64 -71.82 -70.97
C TRP A 225 -23.47 -72.89 -71.71
N LEU A 226 -24.46 -73.47 -71.01
CA LEU A 226 -25.43 -74.42 -71.53
C LEU A 226 -26.82 -73.76 -71.63
N ASN A 227 -27.42 -73.72 -72.81
CA ASN A 227 -28.81 -73.31 -73.00
C ASN A 227 -29.72 -74.55 -73.06
N LEU A 228 -30.76 -74.58 -72.22
CA LEU A 228 -31.84 -75.56 -72.28
C LEU A 228 -33.17 -74.81 -72.40
N ASN A 229 -33.81 -74.90 -73.56
CA ASN A 229 -35.13 -74.31 -73.86
C ASN A 229 -35.24 -72.82 -73.47
N GLY A 230 -34.21 -72.02 -73.75
CA GLY A 230 -34.16 -70.60 -73.44
C GLY A 230 -33.60 -70.26 -72.05
N THR A 231 -33.43 -71.25 -71.17
CA THR A 231 -32.80 -71.06 -69.85
C THR A 231 -31.31 -71.35 -69.93
N TRP A 232 -30.47 -70.38 -69.54
CA TRP A 232 -29.02 -70.55 -69.48
C TRP A 232 -28.56 -71.08 -68.12
N TYR A 233 -27.57 -71.95 -68.14
CA TYR A 233 -26.86 -72.53 -67.00
C TYR A 233 -25.35 -72.44 -67.28
N TYR A 234 -24.50 -72.51 -66.25
CA TYR A 234 -23.05 -72.57 -66.42
C TYR A 234 -22.46 -73.81 -65.75
N LEU A 235 -21.74 -74.61 -66.53
CA LEU A 235 -21.02 -75.82 -66.11
C LEU A 235 -19.53 -75.53 -66.27
N ALA A 236 -18.76 -75.60 -65.18
CA ALA A 236 -17.32 -75.35 -65.23
C ALA A 236 -16.54 -76.49 -65.93
N SER A 237 -15.23 -76.28 -66.11
CA SER A 237 -14.32 -77.21 -66.78
C SER A 237 -14.19 -78.58 -66.09
N ASP A 238 -14.62 -78.71 -64.83
CA ASP A 238 -14.75 -79.94 -64.06
C ASP A 238 -16.17 -80.56 -64.12
N GLY A 239 -17.03 -80.04 -65.00
CA GLY A 239 -18.41 -80.47 -65.20
C GLY A 239 -19.40 -79.98 -64.15
N LYS A 240 -18.96 -79.26 -63.10
CA LYS A 240 -19.83 -78.83 -62.00
C LYS A 240 -20.64 -77.59 -62.38
N MET A 241 -21.96 -77.66 -62.19
CA MET A 241 -22.86 -76.52 -62.31
C MET A 241 -22.53 -75.45 -61.26
N LYS A 242 -22.46 -74.19 -61.69
CA LYS A 242 -22.28 -73.04 -60.79
C LYS A 242 -23.64 -72.47 -60.36
N THR A 243 -23.65 -71.84 -59.18
CA THR A 243 -24.77 -71.11 -58.59
C THR A 243 -24.22 -69.83 -57.94
N GLY A 244 -25.08 -68.85 -57.65
CA GLY A 244 -24.65 -67.56 -57.09
C GLY A 244 -23.96 -66.67 -58.13
N LEU A 245 -23.07 -65.78 -57.68
CA LEU A 245 -22.39 -64.81 -58.53
C LEU A 245 -21.28 -65.46 -59.37
N LEU A 246 -21.53 -65.64 -60.66
CA LEU A 246 -20.53 -66.07 -61.64
C LEU A 246 -19.76 -64.85 -62.17
N SER A 247 -18.45 -65.00 -62.37
CA SER A 247 -17.62 -64.07 -63.14
C SER A 247 -16.96 -64.85 -64.29
N THR A 248 -17.21 -64.44 -65.53
CA THR A 248 -16.71 -65.08 -66.76
C THR A 248 -16.74 -64.08 -67.91
N ASP A 249 -15.86 -64.23 -68.89
CA ASP A 249 -15.88 -63.41 -70.13
C ASP A 249 -15.82 -61.89 -69.88
N GLY A 250 -15.06 -61.47 -68.85
CA GLY A 250 -14.97 -60.08 -68.40
C GLY A 250 -16.23 -59.51 -67.74
N LYS A 251 -17.28 -60.32 -67.57
CA LYS A 251 -18.61 -59.94 -67.09
C LYS A 251 -18.99 -60.70 -65.83
N LYS A 252 -20.06 -60.25 -65.17
CA LYS A 252 -20.69 -60.96 -64.04
C LYS A 252 -22.13 -61.31 -64.36
N TYR A 253 -22.57 -62.44 -63.83
CA TYR A 253 -23.90 -63.00 -64.03
C TYR A 253 -24.38 -63.58 -62.70
N LEU A 254 -25.69 -63.53 -62.44
CA LEU A 254 -26.26 -64.11 -61.23
C LEU A 254 -27.00 -65.41 -61.57
N LEU A 255 -26.53 -66.53 -61.03
CA LEU A 255 -27.14 -67.84 -61.18
C LEU A 255 -27.99 -68.13 -59.94
N LYS A 256 -29.26 -68.53 -60.14
CA LYS A 256 -30.18 -68.90 -59.07
C LYS A 256 -29.71 -70.15 -58.32
N SER A 257 -30.34 -70.49 -57.20
CA SER A 257 -30.03 -71.70 -56.42
C SER A 257 -30.18 -73.01 -57.22
N ASN A 258 -30.98 -73.01 -58.28
CA ASN A 258 -31.14 -74.11 -59.24
C ASN A 258 -30.21 -74.00 -60.49
N GLY A 259 -29.22 -73.11 -60.46
CA GLY A 259 -28.24 -72.89 -61.53
C GLY A 259 -28.72 -72.08 -62.74
N ALA A 260 -30.03 -71.82 -62.85
CA ALA A 260 -30.58 -71.03 -63.93
C ALA A 260 -30.13 -69.56 -63.81
N MET A 261 -29.61 -68.99 -64.89
CA MET A 261 -29.24 -67.58 -64.96
C MET A 261 -30.45 -66.68 -64.72
N LEU A 262 -30.24 -65.62 -63.94
CA LEU A 262 -31.21 -64.55 -63.76
C LEU A 262 -31.23 -63.67 -65.02
N SER A 263 -32.12 -64.01 -65.96
CA SER A 263 -32.45 -63.17 -67.09
C SER A 263 -33.32 -61.97 -66.66
N GLY A 264 -33.14 -60.84 -67.35
CA GLY A 264 -33.86 -59.60 -67.11
C GLY A 264 -33.44 -58.53 -68.13
N ASN A 265 -34.11 -57.37 -68.10
CA ASN A 265 -33.73 -56.19 -68.85
C ASN A 265 -34.04 -54.95 -68.00
N GLY A 266 -33.02 -54.36 -67.39
CA GLY A 266 -33.15 -53.29 -66.41
C GLY A 266 -33.14 -53.76 -64.96
N TRP A 267 -33.81 -53.02 -64.08
CA TRP A 267 -33.86 -53.28 -62.64
C TRP A 267 -34.56 -54.61 -62.31
N THR A 268 -33.84 -55.46 -61.58
CA THR A 268 -34.32 -56.78 -61.14
C THR A 268 -33.98 -56.95 -59.67
N GLN A 269 -34.97 -57.27 -58.82
CA GLN A 269 -34.72 -57.61 -57.42
C GLN A 269 -34.48 -59.12 -57.29
N TYR A 270 -33.44 -59.51 -56.54
CA TYR A 270 -33.15 -60.90 -56.19
C TYR A 270 -32.50 -60.96 -54.82
N ASP A 271 -32.91 -61.94 -53.99
CA ASP A 271 -32.41 -62.13 -52.62
C ASP A 271 -32.30 -60.82 -51.82
N LYS A 272 -33.41 -60.06 -51.80
CA LYS A 272 -33.57 -58.72 -51.19
C LYS A 272 -32.75 -57.57 -51.80
N HIS A 273 -31.78 -57.86 -52.67
CA HIS A 273 -30.92 -56.86 -53.32
C HIS A 273 -31.44 -56.47 -54.71
N TRP A 274 -31.13 -55.24 -55.14
CA TRP A 274 -31.42 -54.77 -56.50
C TRP A 274 -30.19 -54.86 -57.40
N TYR A 275 -30.41 -55.34 -58.62
CA TYR A 275 -29.41 -55.49 -59.68
C TYR A 275 -29.92 -54.81 -60.95
N TYR A 276 -29.01 -54.31 -61.79
CA TYR A 276 -29.34 -53.90 -63.16
C TYR A 276 -28.79 -54.93 -64.14
N ILE A 277 -29.67 -55.55 -64.92
CA ILE A 277 -29.35 -56.69 -65.79
C ILE A 277 -29.54 -56.28 -67.24
N TYR A 278 -28.51 -56.45 -68.06
CA TYR A 278 -28.59 -56.23 -69.51
C TYR A 278 -29.30 -57.41 -70.21
N PRO A 279 -29.87 -57.24 -71.41
CA PRO A 279 -30.61 -58.30 -72.13
C PRO A 279 -29.86 -59.63 -72.34
N ASN A 280 -28.53 -59.63 -72.24
CA ASN A 280 -27.67 -60.83 -72.32
C ASN A 280 -27.44 -61.52 -70.95
N GLY A 281 -28.16 -61.11 -69.90
CA GLY A 281 -28.03 -61.64 -68.53
C GLY A 281 -26.85 -61.10 -67.72
N SER A 282 -25.98 -60.27 -68.31
CA SER A 282 -24.84 -59.70 -67.58
C SER A 282 -25.27 -58.54 -66.67
N LEU A 283 -24.66 -58.47 -65.50
CA LEU A 283 -24.90 -57.43 -64.49
C LEU A 283 -24.08 -56.17 -64.83
N HIS A 284 -24.65 -54.99 -64.62
CA HIS A 284 -23.85 -53.78 -64.45
C HIS A 284 -23.17 -53.81 -63.07
N THR A 285 -21.84 -53.65 -62.98
CA THR A 285 -21.09 -53.82 -61.73
C THR A 285 -19.93 -52.83 -61.59
N ASN A 286 -19.63 -52.46 -60.34
CA ASN A 286 -18.50 -51.62 -59.91
C ASN A 286 -18.41 -50.26 -60.62
N ASN A 287 -19.55 -49.66 -60.96
CA ASN A 287 -19.57 -48.40 -61.69
C ASN A 287 -20.89 -47.63 -61.48
N TRP A 288 -20.89 -46.39 -61.97
CA TRP A 288 -22.04 -45.52 -62.09
C TRP A 288 -22.90 -45.91 -63.31
N LEU A 289 -24.22 -45.98 -63.08
CA LEU A 289 -25.25 -46.19 -64.07
C LEU A 289 -26.11 -44.93 -64.17
N ASN A 290 -26.20 -44.34 -65.36
CA ASN A 290 -27.13 -43.24 -65.65
C ASN A 290 -28.36 -43.78 -66.37
N LEU A 291 -29.55 -43.45 -65.86
CA LEU A 291 -30.84 -43.72 -66.50
C LEU A 291 -31.61 -42.40 -66.59
N ASN A 292 -31.73 -41.85 -67.80
CA ASN A 292 -32.47 -40.62 -68.11
C ASN A 292 -32.10 -39.39 -67.23
N GLY A 293 -30.83 -39.28 -66.84
CA GLY A 293 -30.30 -38.21 -65.98
C GLY A 293 -30.16 -38.61 -64.51
N THR A 294 -30.86 -39.65 -64.05
CA THR A 294 -30.73 -40.17 -62.68
C THR A 294 -29.54 -41.12 -62.59
N TRP A 295 -28.64 -40.86 -61.65
CA TRP A 295 -27.46 -41.69 -61.41
C TRP A 295 -27.68 -42.69 -60.27
N TYR A 296 -27.13 -43.89 -60.43
CA TYR A 296 -27.13 -44.98 -59.46
C TYR A 296 -25.72 -45.58 -59.40
N TYR A 297 -25.31 -46.22 -58.30
CA TYR A 297 -24.05 -46.95 -58.23
C TYR A 297 -24.28 -48.42 -57.86
N LEU A 298 -23.66 -49.34 -58.61
CA LEU A 298 -23.72 -50.77 -58.34
C LEU A 298 -22.31 -51.26 -57.97
N ASN A 299 -22.20 -52.01 -56.87
CA ASN A 299 -20.90 -52.42 -56.32
C ASN A 299 -20.23 -53.55 -57.14
N LYS A 300 -19.08 -54.04 -56.66
CA LYS A 300 -18.31 -55.14 -57.30
C LYS A 300 -19.06 -56.46 -57.51
N ASN A 301 -20.24 -56.63 -56.90
CA ASN A 301 -21.11 -57.81 -57.04
C ASN A 301 -22.39 -57.50 -57.83
N GLY A 302 -22.55 -56.28 -58.37
CA GLY A 302 -23.75 -55.84 -59.09
C GLY A 302 -24.91 -55.40 -58.21
N VAL A 303 -24.72 -55.34 -56.89
CA VAL A 303 -25.74 -54.85 -55.95
C VAL A 303 -25.77 -53.33 -55.97
N MET A 304 -26.94 -52.76 -56.24
CA MET A 304 -27.23 -51.33 -56.10
C MET A 304 -27.02 -50.87 -54.66
N LEU A 305 -26.30 -49.76 -54.49
CA LEU A 305 -26.04 -49.17 -53.19
C LEU A 305 -27.10 -48.12 -52.82
N THR A 306 -27.29 -47.92 -51.52
CA THR A 306 -28.12 -46.88 -50.91
C THR A 306 -27.37 -46.24 -49.73
N GLY A 307 -27.87 -45.11 -49.23
CA GLY A 307 -27.25 -44.34 -48.15
C GLY A 307 -25.98 -43.59 -48.59
N TRP A 308 -25.14 -43.26 -47.61
CA TRP A 308 -23.85 -42.59 -47.83
C TRP A 308 -22.81 -43.59 -48.35
N GLN A 309 -22.16 -43.25 -49.47
CA GLN A 309 -21.18 -44.10 -50.15
C GLN A 309 -19.93 -43.30 -50.55
N LYS A 310 -18.74 -43.84 -50.27
CA LYS A 310 -17.46 -43.25 -50.68
C LYS A 310 -16.96 -43.90 -51.96
N ILE A 311 -17.01 -43.17 -53.08
CA ILE A 311 -16.81 -43.67 -54.44
C ILE A 311 -15.78 -42.77 -55.14
N GLY A 312 -14.69 -43.33 -55.66
CA GLY A 312 -13.66 -42.55 -56.37
C GLY A 312 -13.06 -41.39 -55.54
N GLY A 313 -12.99 -41.54 -54.21
CA GLY A 313 -12.55 -40.50 -53.28
C GLY A 313 -13.66 -39.57 -52.78
N GLY A 314 -14.67 -39.27 -53.60
CA GLY A 314 -15.82 -38.45 -53.24
C GLY A 314 -16.83 -39.18 -52.33
N LEU A 315 -17.62 -38.41 -51.59
CA LEU A 315 -18.71 -38.88 -50.74
C LEU A 315 -20.06 -38.52 -51.40
N TYR A 316 -20.91 -39.51 -51.62
CA TYR A 316 -22.19 -39.37 -52.34
C TYR A 316 -23.33 -39.93 -51.48
N TYR A 317 -24.52 -39.35 -51.60
CA TYR A 317 -25.73 -39.92 -51.00
C TYR A 317 -26.65 -40.50 -52.07
N LEU A 318 -26.93 -41.79 -51.95
CA LEU A 318 -27.91 -42.51 -52.75
C LEU A 318 -29.16 -42.68 -51.89
N ASN A 319 -30.30 -42.15 -52.34
CA ASN A 319 -31.53 -42.19 -51.55
C ASN A 319 -32.13 -43.63 -51.49
N GLY A 320 -33.30 -43.79 -50.87
CA GLY A 320 -33.92 -45.12 -50.68
C GLY A 320 -34.21 -45.91 -51.96
N SER A 321 -34.24 -45.24 -53.13
CA SER A 321 -34.37 -45.86 -54.45
C SER A 321 -33.03 -46.18 -55.14
N GLY A 322 -31.90 -45.87 -54.49
CA GLY A 322 -30.55 -45.94 -55.07
C GLY A 322 -30.17 -44.73 -55.95
N ALA A 323 -31.11 -43.82 -56.21
CA ALA A 323 -30.86 -42.60 -56.97
C ALA A 323 -29.97 -41.62 -56.20
N MET A 324 -28.97 -41.05 -56.88
CA MET A 324 -28.02 -40.08 -56.33
C MET A 324 -28.68 -38.70 -56.14
N GLU A 325 -28.58 -38.16 -54.93
CA GLU A 325 -28.92 -36.76 -54.67
C GLU A 325 -27.80 -35.83 -55.15
N ALA A 326 -28.17 -34.69 -55.76
CA ALA A 326 -27.23 -33.71 -56.29
C ALA A 326 -27.84 -32.29 -56.31
N GLY A 327 -27.00 -31.27 -56.42
CA GLY A 327 -27.43 -29.88 -56.61
C GLY A 327 -28.04 -29.23 -55.36
N GLY A 328 -27.16 -28.63 -54.56
CA GLY A 328 -27.53 -27.74 -53.46
C GLY A 328 -27.63 -28.43 -52.09
N TRP A 329 -28.24 -27.71 -51.15
CA TRP A 329 -28.43 -28.19 -49.78
C TRP A 329 -29.38 -29.38 -49.72
N ARG A 330 -29.09 -30.33 -48.81
CA ARG A 330 -29.95 -31.46 -48.43
C ARG A 330 -29.90 -31.67 -46.92
N TYR A 331 -31.07 -31.94 -46.34
CA TYR A 331 -31.21 -32.33 -44.94
C TYR A 331 -31.41 -33.85 -44.86
N ILE A 332 -30.38 -34.57 -44.42
CA ILE A 332 -30.29 -36.03 -44.43
C ILE A 332 -29.94 -36.47 -43.00
N ASN A 333 -30.64 -37.47 -42.45
CA ASN A 333 -30.34 -38.06 -41.13
C ASN A 333 -30.13 -37.01 -40.01
N LYS A 334 -30.97 -35.96 -39.98
CA LYS A 334 -30.92 -34.80 -39.07
C LYS A 334 -29.76 -33.79 -39.28
N HIS A 335 -28.98 -33.92 -40.34
CA HIS A 335 -27.84 -33.06 -40.65
C HIS A 335 -27.96 -32.38 -42.02
N TRP A 336 -27.37 -31.18 -42.16
CA TRP A 336 -27.27 -30.46 -43.43
C TRP A 336 -25.98 -30.79 -44.16
N TYR A 337 -26.10 -31.02 -45.46
CA TYR A 337 -25.00 -31.27 -46.40
C TYR A 337 -25.21 -30.41 -47.64
N TYR A 338 -24.15 -29.97 -48.31
CA TYR A 338 -24.22 -29.38 -49.64
C TYR A 338 -23.73 -30.38 -50.67
N LEU A 339 -24.59 -30.81 -51.59
CA LEU A 339 -24.24 -31.72 -52.67
C LEU A 339 -23.96 -30.91 -53.93
N GLN A 340 -22.79 -31.11 -54.52
CA GLN A 340 -22.38 -30.40 -55.73
C GLN A 340 -23.21 -30.87 -56.95
N GLY A 341 -23.05 -30.20 -58.10
CA GLY A 341 -23.77 -30.56 -59.34
C GLY A 341 -23.49 -31.97 -59.85
N ASN A 342 -22.36 -32.57 -59.46
CA ASN A 342 -21.99 -33.96 -59.73
C ASN A 342 -22.42 -34.95 -58.62
N GLY A 343 -23.17 -34.51 -57.60
CA GLY A 343 -23.62 -35.32 -56.45
C GLY A 343 -22.60 -35.49 -55.32
N ALA A 344 -21.35 -35.07 -55.49
CA ALA A 344 -20.35 -35.17 -54.43
C ALA A 344 -20.62 -34.15 -53.31
N ALA A 345 -20.66 -34.60 -52.06
CA ALA A 345 -20.76 -33.71 -50.90
C ALA A 345 -19.55 -32.76 -50.83
N ALA A 346 -19.81 -31.47 -50.61
CA ALA A 346 -18.78 -30.50 -50.32
C ALA A 346 -18.17 -30.75 -48.93
N VAL A 347 -16.87 -30.49 -48.81
CA VAL A 347 -16.06 -30.73 -47.60
C VAL A 347 -15.09 -29.56 -47.39
N GLY A 348 -14.83 -29.20 -46.14
CA GLY A 348 -14.05 -28.01 -45.79
C GLY A 348 -14.84 -26.71 -46.01
N TRP A 349 -14.15 -25.68 -46.48
CA TRP A 349 -14.73 -24.36 -46.72
C TRP A 349 -15.50 -24.29 -48.03
N LEU A 350 -16.75 -23.83 -47.97
CA LEU A 350 -17.62 -23.59 -49.13
C LEU A 350 -18.05 -22.12 -49.14
N ASN A 351 -17.90 -21.44 -50.27
CA ASN A 351 -18.43 -20.09 -50.49
C ASN A 351 -19.61 -20.17 -51.46
N LEU A 352 -20.78 -19.66 -51.04
CA LEU A 352 -21.96 -19.49 -51.88
C LEU A 352 -22.31 -17.99 -51.90
N ASN A 353 -22.09 -17.34 -53.04
CA ASN A 353 -22.43 -15.94 -53.30
C ASN A 353 -21.92 -14.96 -52.20
N GLY A 354 -20.70 -15.17 -51.72
CA GLY A 354 -20.08 -14.37 -50.64
C GLY A 354 -20.31 -14.89 -49.23
N THR A 355 -21.28 -15.80 -49.03
CA THR A 355 -21.52 -16.44 -47.72
C THR A 355 -20.64 -17.68 -47.57
N TRP A 356 -19.80 -17.70 -46.52
CA TRP A 356 -18.97 -18.86 -46.19
C TRP A 356 -19.70 -19.84 -45.28
N TYR A 357 -19.47 -21.13 -45.53
CA TYR A 357 -19.93 -22.28 -44.75
C TYR A 357 -18.75 -23.23 -44.51
N TYR A 358 -18.82 -24.02 -43.45
CA TYR A 358 -17.85 -25.08 -43.18
C TYR A 358 -18.54 -26.44 -43.07
N LEU A 359 -18.11 -27.37 -43.90
CA LEU A 359 -18.55 -28.77 -43.94
C LEU A 359 -17.42 -29.64 -43.39
N ASN A 360 -17.69 -30.64 -42.55
CA ASN A 360 -16.63 -31.47 -41.97
C ASN A 360 -15.87 -32.26 -43.05
N PRO A 361 -14.53 -32.24 -43.07
CA PRO A 361 -13.73 -33.05 -44.01
C PRO A 361 -13.93 -34.58 -43.90
N SER A 362 -14.42 -35.06 -42.76
CA SER A 362 -14.68 -36.49 -42.47
C SER A 362 -15.97 -37.02 -43.10
N ASP A 363 -17.02 -36.20 -43.12
CA ASP A 363 -18.40 -36.67 -43.27
C ASP A 363 -19.31 -35.70 -44.06
N GLY A 364 -18.86 -34.48 -44.35
CA GLY A 364 -19.63 -33.47 -45.09
C GLY A 364 -20.72 -32.74 -44.28
N ILE A 365 -20.90 -33.04 -42.98
CA ILE A 365 -21.92 -32.35 -42.16
C ILE A 365 -21.51 -30.89 -41.94
N MET A 366 -22.44 -29.99 -42.25
CA MET A 366 -22.34 -28.55 -42.01
C MET A 366 -22.20 -28.24 -40.51
N LYS A 367 -21.24 -27.38 -40.15
CA LYS A 367 -21.12 -26.85 -38.79
C LYS A 367 -22.02 -25.64 -38.56
N THR A 368 -22.57 -25.58 -37.35
CA THR A 368 -23.27 -24.44 -36.74
C THR A 368 -22.73 -24.25 -35.32
N GLY A 369 -22.92 -23.07 -34.74
CA GLY A 369 -22.30 -22.70 -33.46
C GLY A 369 -20.78 -22.52 -33.59
N TRP A 370 -20.06 -22.73 -32.47
CA TRP A 370 -18.60 -22.70 -32.43
C TRP A 370 -17.99 -23.98 -33.01
N TYR A 371 -17.00 -23.83 -33.89
CA TYR A 371 -16.19 -24.94 -34.40
C TYR A 371 -14.73 -24.51 -34.59
N LYS A 372 -13.83 -25.49 -34.62
CA LYS A 372 -12.39 -25.27 -34.69
C LYS A 372 -11.81 -25.90 -35.94
N VAL A 373 -10.99 -25.13 -36.67
CA VAL A 373 -10.26 -25.59 -37.85
C VAL A 373 -8.77 -25.46 -37.56
N GLY A 374 -8.10 -26.60 -37.38
CA GLY A 374 -6.73 -26.64 -36.85
C GLY A 374 -6.66 -26.03 -35.45
N LYS A 375 -5.91 -24.95 -35.29
CA LYS A 375 -5.78 -24.21 -34.01
C LYS A 375 -6.82 -23.09 -33.85
N THR A 376 -7.52 -22.68 -34.91
CA THR A 376 -8.32 -21.45 -34.96
C THR A 376 -9.81 -21.74 -34.74
N TRP A 377 -10.48 -20.92 -33.91
CA TRP A 377 -11.92 -20.96 -33.71
C TRP A 377 -12.68 -20.08 -34.71
N TYR A 378 -13.87 -20.54 -35.08
CA TYR A 378 -14.83 -19.88 -35.96
C TYR A 378 -16.24 -20.07 -35.39
N TYR A 379 -17.19 -19.22 -35.78
CA TYR A 379 -18.60 -19.36 -35.42
C TYR A 379 -19.48 -19.27 -36.67
N SER A 380 -20.44 -20.18 -36.80
CA SER A 380 -21.51 -20.13 -37.80
C SER A 380 -22.87 -20.00 -37.13
N ASN A 381 -23.77 -19.19 -37.69
CA ASN A 381 -25.13 -19.07 -37.17
C ASN A 381 -25.98 -20.33 -37.47
N GLY A 382 -27.27 -20.31 -37.11
CA GLY A 382 -28.17 -21.46 -37.30
C GLY A 382 -28.36 -21.93 -38.75
N SER A 383 -28.06 -21.10 -39.75
CA SER A 383 -28.07 -21.49 -41.17
C SER A 383 -26.74 -22.06 -41.68
N GLY A 384 -25.71 -22.13 -40.83
CA GLY A 384 -24.35 -22.53 -41.20
C GLY A 384 -23.47 -21.39 -41.74
N ALA A 385 -24.04 -20.22 -42.00
CA ALA A 385 -23.30 -19.04 -42.44
C ALA A 385 -22.30 -18.58 -41.37
N MET A 386 -21.01 -18.58 -41.73
CA MET A 386 -19.91 -18.10 -40.91
C MET A 386 -20.09 -16.61 -40.57
N GLN A 387 -19.84 -16.24 -39.32
CA GLN A 387 -20.00 -14.87 -38.83
C GLN A 387 -18.66 -14.12 -38.82
N THR A 388 -18.73 -12.79 -39.01
CA THR A 388 -17.61 -11.85 -38.93
C THR A 388 -18.05 -10.60 -38.16
N GLY A 389 -17.10 -9.82 -37.64
CA GLY A 389 -17.37 -8.67 -36.79
C GLY A 389 -17.72 -9.05 -35.35
N TRP A 390 -18.47 -8.17 -34.67
CA TRP A 390 -18.92 -8.39 -33.29
C TRP A 390 -20.08 -9.40 -33.21
N LEU A 391 -19.93 -10.41 -32.35
CA LEU A 391 -20.93 -11.43 -32.07
C LEU A 391 -21.31 -11.39 -30.59
N ASN A 392 -22.61 -11.27 -30.29
CA ASN A 392 -23.16 -11.40 -28.94
C ASN A 392 -23.83 -12.76 -28.78
N LEU A 393 -23.38 -13.55 -27.80
CA LEU A 393 -24.02 -14.79 -27.38
C LEU A 393 -24.43 -14.65 -25.92
N ASN A 394 -25.74 -14.54 -25.66
CA ASN A 394 -26.34 -14.49 -24.33
C ASN A 394 -25.70 -13.42 -23.39
N GLY A 395 -25.35 -12.25 -23.95
CA GLY A 395 -24.72 -11.15 -23.23
C GLY A 395 -23.18 -11.16 -23.25
N THR A 396 -22.56 -12.26 -23.67
CA THR A 396 -21.11 -12.34 -23.84
C THR A 396 -20.72 -11.94 -25.26
N TRP A 397 -19.86 -10.92 -25.38
CA TRP A 397 -19.36 -10.44 -26.67
C TRP A 397 -18.06 -11.14 -27.10
N TYR A 398 -17.95 -11.40 -28.39
CA TYR A 398 -16.79 -11.96 -29.08
C TYR A 398 -16.54 -11.15 -30.36
N TYR A 399 -15.31 -11.18 -30.88
CA TYR A 399 -15.01 -10.60 -32.19
C TYR A 399 -14.46 -11.67 -33.13
N LEU A 400 -15.04 -11.74 -34.33
CA LEU A 400 -14.59 -12.59 -35.43
C LEU A 400 -13.96 -11.67 -36.49
N ASN A 401 -12.72 -11.94 -36.88
CA ASN A 401 -12.01 -11.17 -37.89
C ASN A 401 -12.70 -11.30 -39.27
N GLY A 402 -12.29 -10.49 -40.26
CA GLY A 402 -12.87 -10.52 -41.62
C GLY A 402 -12.77 -11.87 -42.35
N ASN A 403 -11.90 -12.78 -41.89
CA ASN A 403 -11.79 -14.16 -42.35
C ASN A 403 -12.54 -15.18 -41.45
N GLY A 404 -13.40 -14.73 -40.53
CA GLY A 404 -14.16 -15.54 -39.58
C GLY A 404 -13.38 -16.04 -38.36
N SER A 405 -12.06 -15.83 -38.30
CA SER A 405 -11.25 -16.30 -37.16
C SER A 405 -11.55 -15.51 -35.89
N MET A 406 -11.77 -16.20 -34.77
CA MET A 406 -11.99 -15.58 -33.47
C MET A 406 -10.75 -14.81 -33.00
N ALA A 407 -10.93 -13.54 -32.63
CA ALA A 407 -9.89 -12.71 -32.02
C ALA A 407 -9.68 -13.07 -30.53
N ALA A 408 -8.45 -12.91 -30.07
CA ALA A 408 -8.01 -13.22 -28.72
C ALA A 408 -6.87 -12.28 -28.31
N GLY A 409 -6.82 -11.86 -27.04
CA GLY A 409 -5.90 -10.84 -26.57
C GLY A 409 -6.34 -9.42 -26.98
N TRP A 410 -5.36 -8.55 -27.26
CA TRP A 410 -5.60 -7.15 -27.63
C TRP A 410 -6.12 -7.02 -29.06
N LEU A 411 -7.17 -6.23 -29.24
CA LEU A 411 -7.76 -5.87 -30.53
C LEU A 411 -7.89 -4.35 -30.63
N ASN A 412 -7.49 -3.77 -31.76
CA ASN A 412 -7.68 -2.35 -32.06
C ASN A 412 -8.64 -2.20 -33.25
N LEU A 413 -9.75 -1.50 -33.03
CA LEU A 413 -10.71 -1.14 -34.08
C LEU A 413 -10.81 0.38 -34.16
N GLY A 414 -10.29 0.98 -35.24
CA GLY A 414 -10.40 2.42 -35.49
C GLY A 414 -9.73 3.32 -34.44
N GLY A 415 -8.73 2.81 -33.71
CA GLY A 415 -8.08 3.52 -32.59
C GLY A 415 -8.63 3.13 -31.21
N THR A 416 -9.79 2.48 -31.14
CA THR A 416 -10.36 1.98 -29.89
C THR A 416 -9.80 0.60 -29.57
N TRP A 417 -9.21 0.44 -28.38
CA TRP A 417 -8.69 -0.84 -27.90
C TRP A 417 -9.73 -1.63 -27.13
N TYR A 418 -9.72 -2.94 -27.35
CA TYR A 418 -10.53 -3.95 -26.67
C TYR A 418 -9.61 -5.10 -26.22
N TYR A 419 -10.02 -5.84 -25.20
CA TYR A 419 -9.32 -7.05 -24.77
C TYR A 419 -10.28 -8.24 -24.73
N LEU A 420 -9.96 -9.27 -25.52
CA LEU A 420 -10.70 -10.52 -25.63
C LEU A 420 -9.94 -11.58 -24.82
N ASN A 421 -10.61 -12.32 -23.94
CA ASN A 421 -9.95 -13.28 -23.05
C ASN A 421 -9.20 -14.37 -23.87
N PRO A 422 -7.87 -14.52 -23.73
CA PRO A 422 -7.08 -15.47 -24.54
C PRO A 422 -7.52 -16.93 -24.48
N SER A 423 -8.22 -17.36 -23.43
CA SER A 423 -8.70 -18.76 -23.31
C SER A 423 -9.96 -19.06 -24.15
N GLY A 424 -10.73 -18.04 -24.56
CA GLY A 424 -12.04 -18.26 -25.18
C GLY A 424 -12.68 -17.09 -25.92
N GLY A 425 -11.95 -16.00 -26.20
CA GLY A 425 -12.41 -14.86 -27.02
C GLY A 425 -13.40 -13.90 -26.37
N ALA A 426 -13.87 -14.17 -25.14
CA ALA A 426 -14.86 -13.33 -24.46
C ALA A 426 -14.30 -11.94 -24.10
N MET A 427 -14.93 -10.88 -24.62
CA MET A 427 -14.58 -9.48 -24.38
C MET A 427 -14.64 -9.13 -22.89
N GLN A 428 -13.64 -8.39 -22.41
CA GLN A 428 -13.59 -7.90 -21.03
C GLN A 428 -14.23 -6.51 -20.88
N THR A 429 -14.93 -6.33 -19.77
CA THR A 429 -15.54 -5.07 -19.32
C THR A 429 -15.26 -4.91 -17.82
N GLY A 430 -15.21 -3.68 -17.32
CA GLY A 430 -14.76 -3.39 -15.95
C GLY A 430 -13.25 -3.56 -15.81
N TRP A 431 -12.79 -3.90 -14.60
CA TRP A 431 -11.38 -4.16 -14.30
C TRP A 431 -10.95 -5.56 -14.76
N TYR A 432 -9.88 -5.63 -15.53
CA TYR A 432 -9.23 -6.89 -15.92
C TYR A 432 -7.72 -6.79 -15.84
N LYS A 433 -7.04 -7.93 -15.71
CA LYS A 433 -5.60 -8.01 -15.47
C LYS A 433 -4.89 -8.77 -16.59
N VAL A 434 -3.85 -8.17 -17.16
CA VAL A 434 -3.00 -8.79 -18.19
C VAL A 434 -1.61 -8.97 -17.60
N GLY A 435 -1.25 -10.21 -17.28
CA GLY A 435 -0.04 -10.54 -16.51
C GLY A 435 -0.08 -9.91 -15.12
N LYS A 436 0.83 -8.96 -14.85
CA LYS A 436 0.87 -8.22 -13.56
C LYS A 436 0.07 -6.91 -13.58
N THR A 437 -0.31 -6.41 -14.75
CA THR A 437 -0.84 -5.05 -14.94
C THR A 437 -2.37 -5.03 -15.01
N TRP A 438 -3.00 -4.09 -14.31
CA TRP A 438 -4.44 -3.84 -14.37
C TRP A 438 -4.80 -2.85 -15.49
N TYR A 439 -5.97 -3.07 -16.09
CA TYR A 439 -6.60 -2.26 -17.12
C TYR A 439 -8.10 -2.14 -16.82
N TYR A 440 -8.75 -1.12 -17.35
CA TYR A 440 -10.21 -0.96 -17.24
C TYR A 440 -10.83 -0.75 -18.62
N SER A 441 -11.93 -1.45 -18.91
CA SER A 441 -12.78 -1.21 -20.08
C SER A 441 -14.17 -0.78 -19.64
N ASN A 442 -14.78 0.16 -20.37
CA ASN A 442 -16.16 0.58 -20.10
C ASN A 442 -17.19 -0.51 -20.51
N GLY A 443 -18.48 -0.21 -20.37
CA GLY A 443 -19.56 -1.16 -20.70
C GLY A 443 -19.64 -1.60 -22.17
N SER A 444 -18.97 -0.91 -23.09
CA SER A 444 -18.83 -1.31 -24.51
C SER A 444 -17.56 -2.12 -24.79
N GLY A 445 -16.75 -2.42 -23.78
CA GLY A 445 -15.45 -3.12 -23.90
C GLY A 445 -14.28 -2.21 -24.28
N ALA A 446 -14.54 -0.93 -24.59
CA ALA A 446 -13.50 0.04 -24.94
C ALA A 446 -12.60 0.34 -23.72
N MET A 447 -11.31 0.08 -23.87
CA MET A 447 -10.27 0.34 -22.87
C MET A 447 -10.19 1.84 -22.56
N GLN A 448 -10.12 2.19 -21.28
CA GLN A 448 -10.07 3.58 -20.81
C GLN A 448 -8.64 4.07 -20.57
N THR A 449 -8.43 5.37 -20.75
CA THR A 449 -7.15 6.09 -20.53
C THR A 449 -7.44 7.42 -19.84
N GLY A 450 -6.47 7.97 -19.12
CA GLY A 450 -6.63 9.18 -18.31
C GLY A 450 -7.29 8.91 -16.95
N TRP A 451 -7.95 9.95 -16.41
CA TRP A 451 -8.65 9.88 -15.12
C TRP A 451 -9.98 9.11 -15.24
N LEU A 452 -10.18 8.11 -14.39
CA LEU A 452 -11.40 7.31 -14.29
C LEU A 452 -12.01 7.49 -12.89
N ASN A 453 -13.29 7.86 -12.83
CA ASN A 453 -14.06 7.89 -11.58
C ASN A 453 -15.01 6.69 -11.54
N LEU A 454 -14.90 5.87 -10.49
CA LEU A 454 -15.84 4.79 -10.18
C LEU A 454 -16.45 5.07 -8.80
N ASN A 455 -17.73 5.43 -8.77
CA ASN A 455 -18.51 5.66 -7.55
C ASN A 455 -17.84 6.62 -6.54
N GLY A 456 -17.18 7.67 -7.03
CA GLY A 456 -16.46 8.66 -6.22
C GLY A 456 -14.98 8.33 -5.98
N THR A 457 -14.53 7.11 -6.27
CA THR A 457 -13.11 6.74 -6.21
C THR A 457 -12.44 7.03 -7.55
N TRP A 458 -11.38 7.85 -7.53
CA TRP A 458 -10.59 8.16 -8.72
C TRP A 458 -9.41 7.21 -8.91
N TYR A 459 -9.13 6.89 -10.15
CA TYR A 459 -8.00 6.09 -10.63
C TYR A 459 -7.39 6.79 -11.84
N TYR A 460 -6.13 6.50 -12.16
CA TYR A 460 -5.49 6.96 -13.39
C TYR A 460 -5.03 5.78 -14.25
N LEU A 461 -5.39 5.80 -15.52
CA LEU A 461 -4.94 4.85 -16.53
C LEU A 461 -3.97 5.59 -17.47
N ASN A 462 -2.76 5.06 -17.66
CA ASN A 462 -1.77 5.64 -18.55
C ASN A 462 -2.25 5.61 -20.02
N GLY A 463 -1.54 6.28 -20.93
CA GLY A 463 -1.90 6.32 -22.37
C GLY A 463 -1.91 4.96 -23.08
N ASN A 464 -1.37 3.91 -22.46
CA ASN A 464 -1.46 2.51 -22.90
C ASN A 464 -2.53 1.70 -22.15
N GLY A 465 -3.43 2.36 -21.40
CA GLY A 465 -4.48 1.76 -20.58
C GLY A 465 -4.03 1.16 -19.24
N SER A 466 -2.73 1.09 -18.95
CA SER A 466 -2.24 0.49 -17.70
C SER A 466 -2.56 1.36 -16.48
N MET A 467 -3.11 0.77 -15.42
CA MET A 467 -3.41 1.47 -14.17
C MET A 467 -2.13 1.96 -13.50
N ALA A 468 -2.06 3.26 -13.19
CA ALA A 468 -0.98 3.86 -12.43
C ALA A 468 -1.12 3.58 -10.92
N THR A 469 0.04 3.43 -10.26
CA THR A 469 0.15 3.26 -8.80
C THR A 469 1.37 4.03 -8.29
N GLY A 470 1.34 4.39 -7.01
CA GLY A 470 2.38 5.23 -6.40
C GLY A 470 2.29 6.69 -6.84
N TRP A 471 3.44 7.34 -7.00
CA TRP A 471 3.53 8.74 -7.39
C TRP A 471 3.29 8.95 -8.88
N LEU A 472 2.38 9.87 -9.22
CA LEU A 472 2.07 10.28 -10.60
C LEU A 472 2.31 11.79 -10.74
N ASN A 473 2.99 12.19 -11.82
CA ASN A 473 3.20 13.58 -12.19
C ASN A 473 2.51 13.87 -13.53
N LEU A 474 1.54 14.79 -13.53
CA LEU A 474 0.86 15.28 -14.73
C LEU A 474 1.20 16.76 -14.90
N GLY A 475 2.09 17.08 -15.84
CA GLY A 475 2.43 18.47 -16.17
C GLY A 475 3.02 19.30 -15.03
N GLY A 476 3.69 18.66 -14.05
CA GLY A 476 4.19 19.30 -12.83
C GLY A 476 3.26 19.17 -11.62
N THR A 477 2.01 18.74 -11.82
CA THR A 477 1.06 18.47 -10.73
C THR A 477 1.23 17.04 -10.23
N TRP A 478 1.53 16.89 -8.94
CA TRP A 478 1.73 15.59 -8.31
C TRP A 478 0.46 15.03 -7.66
N TYR A 479 0.28 13.73 -7.83
CA TYR A 479 -0.79 12.91 -7.26
C TYR A 479 -0.18 11.64 -6.66
N TYR A 480 -0.89 11.01 -5.74
CA TYR A 480 -0.52 9.69 -5.21
C TYR A 480 -1.68 8.71 -5.31
N LEU A 481 -1.44 7.59 -5.99
CA LEU A 481 -2.38 6.50 -6.23
C LEU A 481 -1.98 5.33 -5.34
N ASN A 482 -2.92 4.75 -4.59
CA ASN A 482 -2.61 3.71 -3.59
C ASN A 482 -1.92 2.50 -4.24
N PRO A 483 -0.69 2.10 -3.83
CA PRO A 483 0.04 0.97 -4.40
C PRO A 483 -0.71 -0.37 -4.43
N SER A 484 -1.67 -0.60 -3.53
CA SER A 484 -2.44 -1.85 -3.49
C SER A 484 -3.56 -1.94 -4.54
N GLY A 485 -4.03 -0.82 -5.10
CA GLY A 485 -5.24 -0.80 -5.92
C GLY A 485 -5.50 0.43 -6.78
N GLY A 486 -4.55 1.35 -6.94
CA GLY A 486 -4.65 2.50 -7.86
C GLY A 486 -5.55 3.66 -7.40
N ALA A 487 -6.25 3.53 -6.27
CA ALA A 487 -7.16 4.57 -5.76
C ALA A 487 -6.41 5.85 -5.34
N MET A 488 -6.74 6.97 -5.95
CA MET A 488 -6.17 8.29 -5.67
C MET A 488 -6.38 8.70 -4.21
N GLN A 489 -5.33 9.24 -3.58
CA GLN A 489 -5.38 9.71 -2.19
C GLN A 489 -5.77 11.19 -2.11
N THR A 490 -6.57 11.52 -1.12
CA THR A 490 -7.02 12.87 -0.75
C THR A 490 -6.95 13.02 0.77
N GLY A 491 -6.70 14.22 1.28
CA GLY A 491 -6.42 14.43 2.70
C GLY A 491 -5.00 13.97 3.07
N TRP A 492 -4.79 13.63 4.35
CA TRP A 492 -3.53 13.11 4.85
C TRP A 492 -3.32 11.65 4.45
N TYR A 493 -2.18 11.36 3.81
CA TYR A 493 -1.73 10.00 3.53
C TYR A 493 -0.25 9.84 3.87
N LYS A 494 0.17 8.60 4.11
CA LYS A 494 1.52 8.27 4.54
C LYS A 494 2.21 7.38 3.53
N VAL A 495 3.42 7.76 3.12
CA VAL A 495 4.30 6.93 2.27
C VAL A 495 5.51 6.57 3.12
N ASP A 496 5.72 5.28 3.34
CA ASP A 496 6.67 4.70 4.29
C ASP A 496 6.55 5.31 5.70
N LYS A 497 7.43 6.25 6.04
CA LYS A 497 7.50 6.94 7.34
C LYS A 497 7.03 8.39 7.26
N THR A 498 6.82 8.93 6.07
CA THR A 498 6.61 10.36 5.79
C THR A 498 5.14 10.65 5.50
N TRP A 499 4.60 11.72 6.09
CA TRP A 499 3.25 12.22 5.83
C TRP A 499 3.25 13.22 4.67
N TYR A 500 2.19 13.16 3.88
CA TYR A 500 1.88 14.05 2.76
C TYR A 500 0.38 14.41 2.82
N TYR A 501 -0.01 15.49 2.16
CA TYR A 501 -1.41 15.89 2.07
C TYR A 501 -1.78 16.23 0.63
N SER A 502 -2.90 15.69 0.14
CA SER A 502 -3.53 16.07 -1.12
C SER A 502 -4.83 16.80 -0.87
N ASN A 503 -5.16 17.79 -1.70
CA ASN A 503 -6.45 18.46 -1.65
C ASN A 503 -7.60 17.54 -2.15
N GLY A 504 -8.84 18.05 -2.16
CA GLY A 504 -10.02 17.29 -2.62
C GLY A 504 -9.97 16.85 -4.09
N SER A 505 -9.08 17.44 -4.91
CA SER A 505 -8.81 17.04 -6.29
C SER A 505 -7.62 16.09 -6.42
N GLY A 506 -7.08 15.57 -5.31
CA GLY A 506 -5.94 14.65 -5.27
C GLY A 506 -4.57 15.33 -5.44
N VAL A 507 -4.51 16.64 -5.65
CA VAL A 507 -3.27 17.38 -5.88
C VAL A 507 -2.48 17.50 -4.58
N MET A 508 -1.26 16.94 -4.58
CA MET A 508 -0.32 17.03 -3.46
C MET A 508 0.02 18.50 -3.17
N GLN A 509 -0.08 18.90 -1.91
CA GLN A 509 0.20 20.26 -1.47
C GLN A 509 1.68 20.45 -1.08
N ILE A 510 2.16 21.69 -1.13
CA ILE A 510 3.49 22.11 -0.69
C ILE A 510 3.40 23.45 0.06
N GLY A 511 4.39 23.77 0.89
CA GLY A 511 4.43 25.01 1.67
C GLY A 511 3.54 24.97 2.92
N TRP A 512 3.02 26.14 3.31
CA TRP A 512 2.13 26.27 4.46
C TRP A 512 0.71 25.80 4.15
N LEU A 513 0.22 24.84 4.94
CA LEU A 513 -1.11 24.24 4.82
C LEU A 513 -1.92 24.58 6.07
N ASN A 514 -3.11 25.18 5.91
CA ASN A 514 -4.05 25.45 6.99
C ASN A 514 -5.23 24.48 6.90
N LEU A 515 -5.45 23.69 7.95
CA LEU A 515 -6.62 22.82 8.09
C LEU A 515 -7.38 23.24 9.35
N ASN A 516 -8.54 23.87 9.17
CA ASN A 516 -9.45 24.28 10.25
C ASN A 516 -8.75 25.10 11.36
N GLY A 517 -7.82 25.99 10.98
CA GLY A 517 -7.05 26.83 11.90
C GLY A 517 -5.74 26.21 12.40
N THR A 518 -5.51 24.91 12.16
CA THR A 518 -4.23 24.25 12.45
C THR A 518 -3.31 24.37 11.25
N TRP A 519 -2.15 24.99 11.45
CA TRP A 519 -1.12 25.13 10.40
C TRP A 519 -0.12 23.98 10.44
N TYR A 520 0.30 23.56 9.25
CA TYR A 520 1.32 22.55 8.99
C TYR A 520 2.26 23.09 7.89
N TYR A 521 3.46 22.55 7.78
CA TYR A 521 4.35 22.88 6.65
C TYR A 521 4.79 21.60 5.93
N LEU A 522 4.61 21.61 4.61
CA LEU A 522 5.08 20.59 3.68
C LEU A 522 6.27 21.17 2.91
N ASN A 523 7.36 20.41 2.76
CA ASN A 523 8.52 20.89 2.01
C ASN A 523 8.27 20.87 0.48
N GLY A 524 9.30 21.19 -0.32
CA GLY A 524 9.21 21.20 -1.79
C GLY A 524 8.92 19.84 -2.44
N SER A 525 9.01 18.72 -1.69
CA SER A 525 8.57 17.39 -2.14
C SER A 525 7.26 16.94 -1.49
N GLY A 526 6.50 17.86 -0.88
CA GLY A 526 5.23 17.60 -0.18
C GLY A 526 5.37 16.91 1.19
N ALA A 527 6.59 16.61 1.63
CA ALA A 527 6.83 15.90 2.88
C ALA A 527 6.59 16.82 4.09
N MET A 528 5.70 16.40 4.99
CA MET A 528 5.39 17.12 6.22
C MET A 528 6.61 17.26 7.12
N GLN A 529 6.91 18.48 7.53
CA GLN A 529 8.00 18.80 8.44
C GLN A 529 7.52 18.71 9.90
N THR A 530 8.43 18.36 10.81
CA THR A 530 8.20 18.35 12.26
C THR A 530 9.43 18.88 12.99
N GLY A 531 9.27 19.30 14.25
CA GLY A 531 10.34 19.92 15.03
C GLY A 531 10.64 21.37 14.61
N TRP A 532 11.91 21.77 14.70
CA TRP A 532 12.36 23.12 14.36
C TRP A 532 12.46 23.32 12.85
N LEU A 533 11.72 24.30 12.33
CA LEU A 533 11.74 24.70 10.92
C LEU A 533 12.25 26.14 10.80
N LYS A 534 13.19 26.39 9.89
CA LYS A 534 13.66 27.74 9.55
C LYS A 534 13.24 28.11 8.13
N LEU A 535 12.53 29.22 7.96
CA LEU A 535 12.18 29.79 6.66
C LEU A 535 12.75 31.21 6.58
N GLY A 536 13.75 31.42 5.73
CA GLY A 536 14.50 32.67 5.67
C GLY A 536 15.21 32.97 6.99
N SER A 537 14.90 34.13 7.59
CA SER A 537 15.37 34.53 8.93
C SER A 537 14.54 33.95 10.08
N THR A 538 13.30 33.51 9.82
CA THR A 538 12.32 33.18 10.86
C THR A 538 12.36 31.70 11.24
N TRP A 539 12.32 31.44 12.56
CA TRP A 539 12.14 30.10 13.12
C TRP A 539 10.67 29.85 13.48
N TYR A 540 10.25 28.60 13.27
CA TYR A 540 8.95 28.05 13.61
C TYR A 540 9.18 26.71 14.33
N TYR A 541 8.23 26.29 15.16
CA TYR A 541 8.25 24.96 15.77
C TYR A 541 6.96 24.21 15.44
N LEU A 542 7.12 23.06 14.79
CA LEU A 542 6.06 22.13 14.41
C LEU A 542 6.10 20.96 15.40
N ASN A 543 4.95 20.54 15.92
CA ASN A 543 4.89 19.49 16.93
C ASN A 543 5.47 18.16 16.40
N PRO A 544 6.50 17.57 17.06
CA PRO A 544 7.13 16.31 16.62
C PRO A 544 6.18 15.15 16.36
N SER A 545 5.05 15.05 17.06
CA SER A 545 4.12 13.93 16.93
C SER A 545 3.10 14.05 15.80
N ASN A 546 2.74 15.27 15.37
CA ASN A 546 1.66 15.48 14.40
C ASN A 546 1.84 16.66 13.42
N GLY A 547 3.00 17.33 13.40
CA GLY A 547 3.31 18.43 12.48
C GLY A 547 2.60 19.77 12.73
N ALA A 548 1.69 19.84 13.70
CA ALA A 548 0.94 21.06 13.98
C ALA A 548 1.85 22.19 14.50
N MET A 549 1.80 23.36 13.87
CA MET A 549 2.56 24.55 14.23
C MET A 549 2.18 25.06 15.63
N ARG A 550 3.19 25.39 16.43
CA ARG A 550 2.99 25.99 17.76
C ARG A 550 2.91 27.50 17.69
N THR A 551 1.91 28.06 18.36
CA THR A 551 1.78 29.46 18.73
C THR A 551 1.71 29.57 20.26
N GLY A 552 1.89 30.78 20.79
CA GLY A 552 1.97 31.01 22.23
C GLY A 552 3.17 30.33 22.87
N TRP A 553 3.06 29.99 24.16
CA TRP A 553 4.09 29.25 24.88
C TRP A 553 4.13 27.76 24.50
N TYR A 554 5.34 27.24 24.34
CA TYR A 554 5.60 25.81 24.19
C TYR A 554 6.95 25.43 24.80
N GLN A 555 7.08 24.17 25.23
CA GLN A 555 8.30 23.64 25.82
C GLN A 555 8.94 22.63 24.87
N VAL A 556 10.27 22.67 24.74
CA VAL A 556 11.07 21.70 23.98
C VAL A 556 12.16 21.17 24.92
N GLY A 557 12.07 19.88 25.25
CA GLY A 557 12.83 19.30 26.35
C GLY A 557 12.45 19.98 27.67
N LYS A 558 13.41 20.62 28.34
CA LYS A 558 13.17 21.41 29.57
C LYS A 558 12.97 22.90 29.31
N THR A 559 13.23 23.38 28.10
CA THR A 559 13.33 24.81 27.77
C THR A 559 12.01 25.36 27.22
N TRP A 560 11.58 26.52 27.72
CA TRP A 560 10.40 27.23 27.21
C TRP A 560 10.76 28.20 26.08
N TYR A 561 9.85 28.31 25.12
CA TYR A 561 9.90 29.17 23.95
C TYR A 561 8.51 29.78 23.71
N TYR A 562 8.45 30.89 22.98
CA TYR A 562 7.19 31.52 22.58
C TYR A 562 7.18 31.85 21.09
N SER A 563 6.08 31.52 20.42
CA SER A 563 5.79 31.95 19.05
C SER A 563 4.60 32.91 19.03
N ASN A 564 4.66 33.92 18.17
CA ASN A 564 3.54 34.84 17.98
C ASN A 564 2.36 34.17 17.23
N GLY A 565 1.32 34.96 16.90
CA GLY A 565 0.14 34.48 16.18
C GLY A 565 0.40 33.89 14.78
N SER A 566 1.52 34.24 14.12
CA SER A 566 1.94 33.65 12.84
C SER A 566 2.92 32.47 13.01
N GLY A 567 3.10 31.97 14.24
CA GLY A 567 4.02 30.86 14.54
C GLY A 567 5.49 31.24 14.60
N ALA A 568 5.84 32.50 14.32
CA ALA A 568 7.22 32.98 14.36
C ALA A 568 7.75 33.02 15.79
N MET A 569 8.80 32.26 16.06
CA MET A 569 9.49 32.21 17.35
C MET A 569 10.07 33.58 17.68
N GLN A 570 9.80 34.06 18.90
CA GLN A 570 10.26 35.38 19.36
C GLN A 570 11.65 35.29 20.04
N THR A 571 12.35 36.43 20.08
CA THR A 571 13.63 36.62 20.80
C THR A 571 13.64 37.99 21.46
N GLY A 572 14.49 38.19 22.48
CA GLY A 572 14.57 39.45 23.22
C GLY A 572 13.45 39.64 24.25
N TRP A 573 13.05 40.89 24.47
CA TRP A 573 11.99 41.26 25.40
C TRP A 573 10.61 40.90 24.87
N LEU A 574 9.84 40.17 25.67
CA LEU A 574 8.50 39.69 25.34
C LEU A 574 7.50 40.18 26.41
N GLY A 575 6.58 41.05 26.04
CA GLY A 575 5.48 41.50 26.90
C GLY A 575 4.20 40.74 26.59
N ILE A 576 3.55 40.19 27.63
CA ILE A 576 2.25 39.51 27.52
C ILE A 576 1.35 40.04 28.63
N GLY A 577 0.38 40.88 28.26
CA GLY A 577 -0.36 41.70 29.21
C GLY A 577 0.59 42.58 30.02
N ASN A 578 0.46 42.56 31.34
CA ASN A 578 1.34 43.32 32.25
C ASN A 578 2.62 42.56 32.65
N THR A 579 2.86 41.35 32.13
CA THR A 579 4.03 40.53 32.49
C THR A 579 5.08 40.55 31.39
N TRP A 580 6.31 40.85 31.77
CA TRP A 580 7.48 40.80 30.88
C TRP A 580 8.29 39.52 31.08
N TYR A 581 8.87 39.05 29.98
CA TYR A 581 9.73 37.88 29.87
C TYR A 581 10.94 38.25 29.01
N TYR A 582 12.01 37.46 29.07
CA TYR A 582 13.13 37.59 28.15
C TYR A 582 13.52 36.25 27.54
N LEU A 583 13.57 36.23 26.22
CA LEU A 583 14.02 35.10 25.41
C LEU A 583 15.42 35.41 24.87
N ASN A 584 16.34 34.48 24.93
CA ASN A 584 17.70 34.69 24.41
C ASN A 584 17.75 34.65 22.87
N GLY A 585 18.94 34.74 22.28
CA GLY A 585 19.14 34.71 20.82
C GLY A 585 18.73 33.39 20.14
N SER A 586 18.49 32.30 20.88
CA SER A 586 17.91 31.05 20.38
C SER A 586 16.44 30.88 20.76
N GLY A 587 15.77 31.94 21.25
CA GLY A 587 14.36 31.93 21.67
C GLY A 587 14.09 31.29 23.03
N ALA A 588 15.12 30.81 23.73
CA ALA A 588 14.98 30.14 25.01
C ALA A 588 14.69 31.15 26.14
N MET A 589 13.61 30.92 26.89
CA MET A 589 13.21 31.74 28.03
C MET A 589 14.25 31.68 29.15
N LEU A 590 14.74 32.85 29.56
CA LEU A 590 15.66 32.97 30.67
C LEU A 590 14.91 33.04 32.01
N THR A 591 15.53 32.49 33.05
CA THR A 591 15.05 32.54 34.43
C THR A 591 16.18 32.91 35.40
N GLY A 592 15.85 33.25 36.63
CA GLY A 592 16.80 33.68 37.65
C GLY A 592 17.39 35.08 37.40
N TRP A 593 18.59 35.30 37.96
CA TRP A 593 19.35 36.54 37.77
C TRP A 593 19.96 36.59 36.37
N GLN A 594 19.70 37.66 35.63
CA GLN A 594 20.19 37.86 34.26
C GLN A 594 20.72 39.28 34.08
N LYS A 595 21.76 39.44 33.24
CA LYS A 595 22.35 40.74 32.91
C LYS A 595 22.11 41.06 31.43
N ILE A 596 21.28 42.05 31.15
CA ILE A 596 20.79 42.40 29.81
C ILE A 596 21.05 43.90 29.59
N GLY A 597 21.67 44.28 28.47
CA GLY A 597 22.01 45.69 28.21
C GLY A 597 22.87 46.36 29.28
N GLY A 598 23.65 45.58 30.04
CA GLY A 598 24.43 46.04 31.19
C GLY A 598 23.68 46.10 32.52
N CYS A 599 22.33 46.14 32.50
CA CYS A 599 21.48 46.15 33.68
C CYS A 599 21.19 44.74 34.23
N SER A 600 20.96 44.63 35.55
CA SER A 600 20.60 43.37 36.21
C SER A 600 19.10 43.25 36.43
N TYR A 601 18.53 42.12 36.04
CA TYR A 601 17.11 41.77 36.14
C TYR A 601 16.96 40.43 36.85
N TYR A 602 15.76 40.19 37.42
CA TYR A 602 15.39 38.89 37.94
C TYR A 602 14.10 38.38 37.30
N PHE A 603 14.16 37.19 36.73
CA PHE A 603 13.03 36.46 36.16
C PHE A 603 12.69 35.28 37.07
N ASN A 604 11.42 35.06 37.38
CA ASN A 604 11.01 34.05 38.34
C ASN A 604 11.40 32.62 37.86
N PRO A 605 12.14 31.82 38.66
CA PRO A 605 12.55 30.46 38.30
C PRO A 605 11.44 29.50 37.85
N SER A 606 10.19 29.67 38.31
CA SER A 606 9.11 28.73 37.99
C SER A 606 8.36 29.05 36.70
N ASN A 607 8.31 30.33 36.28
CA ASN A 607 7.47 30.76 35.16
C ASN A 607 8.09 31.84 34.26
N GLY A 608 9.31 32.30 34.51
CA GLY A 608 10.03 33.29 33.70
C GLY A 608 9.54 34.74 33.82
N ALA A 609 8.55 35.04 34.67
CA ALA A 609 8.02 36.39 34.82
C ALA A 609 9.08 37.35 35.44
N MET A 610 9.33 38.47 34.77
CA MET A 610 10.20 39.55 35.27
C MET A 610 9.64 40.13 36.57
N SER A 611 10.50 40.25 37.59
CA SER A 611 10.15 40.88 38.87
C SER A 611 10.30 42.40 38.81
N SER A 612 9.45 43.11 39.56
CA SER A 612 9.53 44.55 39.81
C SER A 612 9.12 44.86 41.25
N GLY A 613 9.54 46.00 41.78
CA GLY A 613 9.35 46.36 43.19
C GLY A 613 10.25 45.57 44.14
N TRP A 614 9.73 45.28 45.33
CA TRP A 614 10.45 44.55 46.38
C TRP A 614 10.57 43.05 46.07
N LEU A 615 11.81 42.55 46.07
CA LEU A 615 12.15 41.15 45.80
C LEU A 615 12.98 40.59 46.96
N THR A 616 12.66 39.39 47.43
CA THR A 616 13.42 38.72 48.51
C THR A 616 13.88 37.33 48.02
N ILE A 617 15.18 37.07 48.05
CA ILE A 617 15.78 35.80 47.60
C ILE A 617 16.84 35.39 48.62
N LYS A 618 16.68 34.21 49.25
CA LYS A 618 17.58 33.71 50.31
C LYS A 618 17.88 34.81 51.35
N GLU A 619 16.80 35.32 51.96
CA GLU A 619 16.75 36.40 52.96
C GLU A 619 17.22 37.80 52.49
N LYS A 620 18.02 37.88 51.43
CA LYS A 620 18.50 39.13 50.84
C LYS A 620 17.34 39.84 50.13
N LYS A 621 17.14 41.12 50.47
CA LYS A 621 16.17 42.00 49.84
C LYS A 621 16.82 42.83 48.73
N TYR A 622 16.08 43.03 47.66
CA TYR A 622 16.43 43.78 46.47
C TYR A 622 15.25 44.69 46.11
N TYR A 623 15.50 45.77 45.37
CA TYR A 623 14.43 46.56 44.76
C TYR A 623 14.69 46.75 43.28
N LEU A 624 13.71 46.36 42.46
CA LEU A 624 13.73 46.48 41.01
C LEU A 624 12.75 47.60 40.63
N ASN A 625 13.11 48.47 39.69
CA ASN A 625 12.19 49.52 39.24
C ASN A 625 11.02 48.96 38.40
N SER A 626 10.13 49.83 37.90
CA SER A 626 9.00 49.45 37.05
C SER A 626 9.41 48.77 35.73
N SER A 627 10.64 49.00 35.27
CA SER A 627 11.25 48.32 34.12
C SER A 627 12.03 47.05 34.51
N GLY A 628 11.97 46.60 35.76
CA GLY A 628 12.68 45.42 36.27
C GLY A 628 14.18 45.60 36.55
N VAL A 629 14.73 46.81 36.38
CA VAL A 629 16.15 47.09 36.62
C VAL A 629 16.42 47.14 38.12
N THR A 630 17.34 46.31 38.60
CA THR A 630 17.77 46.25 40.00
C THR A 630 18.53 47.52 40.38
N LEU A 631 18.09 48.19 41.44
CA LEU A 631 18.70 49.43 41.91
C LEU A 631 19.88 49.19 42.85
N THR A 632 20.82 50.14 42.85
CA THR A 632 22.01 50.18 43.72
C THR A 632 22.17 51.58 44.32
N GLY A 633 22.99 51.72 45.37
CA GLY A 633 23.24 52.97 46.07
C GLY A 633 22.05 53.44 46.93
N TRP A 634 22.02 54.73 47.24
CA TRP A 634 20.91 55.38 47.94
C TRP A 634 19.68 55.51 47.04
N GLN A 635 18.53 55.06 47.52
CA GLN A 635 17.25 55.09 46.79
C GLN A 635 16.12 55.52 47.73
N GLN A 636 15.21 56.36 47.24
CA GLN A 636 14.00 56.73 47.96
C GLN A 636 12.80 55.96 47.40
N ILE A 637 12.17 55.14 48.24
CA ILE A 637 11.07 54.23 47.87
C ILE A 637 9.89 54.53 48.80
N SER A 638 8.75 54.94 48.25
CA SER A 638 7.56 55.35 49.01
C SER A 638 7.87 56.35 50.14
N GLY A 639 8.64 57.39 49.80
CA GLY A 639 9.10 58.44 50.72
C GLY A 639 10.26 58.07 51.65
N LYS A 640 10.58 56.78 51.82
CA LYS A 640 11.60 56.29 52.75
C LYS A 640 12.94 56.05 52.05
N TRP A 641 14.04 56.38 52.71
CA TRP A 641 15.39 56.15 52.20
C TRP A 641 15.91 54.76 52.56
N TYR A 642 16.53 54.12 51.56
CA TYR A 642 17.17 52.80 51.66
C TYR A 642 18.54 52.87 50.98
N TYR A 643 19.47 52.00 51.38
CA TYR A 643 20.74 51.82 50.68
C TYR A 643 20.90 50.37 50.19
N PHE A 644 21.23 50.23 48.92
CA PHE A 644 21.52 48.95 48.27
C PHE A 644 23.01 48.91 47.90
N ASN A 645 23.69 47.79 48.16
CA ASN A 645 25.11 47.68 47.81
C ASN A 645 25.32 47.52 46.28
N SER A 646 26.57 47.40 45.84
CA SER A 646 26.94 47.22 44.42
C SER A 646 26.33 45.98 43.76
N SER A 647 25.92 44.98 44.55
CA SER A 647 25.20 43.77 44.11
C SER A 647 23.68 43.89 44.24
N GLY A 648 23.14 45.08 44.48
CA GLY A 648 21.71 45.35 44.61
C GLY A 648 21.07 44.88 45.92
N VAL A 649 21.86 44.43 46.90
CA VAL A 649 21.33 43.93 48.19
C VAL A 649 21.08 45.09 49.14
N MET A 650 19.85 45.22 49.61
CA MET A 650 19.44 46.18 50.65
C MET A 650 20.25 45.94 51.92
N GLN A 651 20.82 46.99 52.50
CA GLN A 651 21.56 46.91 53.75
C GLN A 651 20.66 47.17 54.97
N THR A 652 21.13 46.78 56.15
CA THR A 652 20.52 47.04 57.47
C THR A 652 21.61 47.32 58.49
N GLY A 653 21.28 47.95 59.61
CA GLY A 653 22.23 48.34 60.65
C GLY A 653 23.10 49.54 60.25
N SER A 654 24.28 49.63 60.86
CA SER A 654 25.24 50.71 60.63
C SER A 654 26.02 50.49 59.34
N ILE A 655 25.97 51.46 58.42
CA ILE A 655 26.70 51.45 57.15
C ILE A 655 27.60 52.68 57.01
N THR A 656 28.67 52.59 56.21
CA THR A 656 29.52 53.74 55.87
C THR A 656 29.48 54.00 54.38
N VAL A 657 29.13 55.22 53.97
CA VAL A 657 29.04 55.64 52.56
C VAL A 657 29.67 57.03 52.41
N GLY A 658 30.63 57.18 51.50
CA GLY A 658 31.32 58.46 51.28
C GLY A 658 32.02 59.01 52.53
N GLY A 659 32.55 58.13 53.40
CA GLY A 659 33.19 58.50 54.67
C GLY A 659 32.23 58.82 55.83
N SER A 660 30.94 58.99 55.58
CA SER A 660 29.93 59.18 56.64
C SER A 660 29.30 57.86 57.08
N LYS A 661 29.09 57.69 58.38
CA LYS A 661 28.25 56.61 58.95
C LYS A 661 26.77 56.97 58.86
N TYR A 662 25.91 55.98 58.64
CA TYR A 662 24.45 56.06 58.60
C TYR A 662 23.86 54.83 59.31
N TYR A 663 22.65 54.93 59.84
CA TYR A 663 21.95 53.77 60.42
C TYR A 663 20.65 53.47 59.67
N LEU A 664 20.49 52.21 59.28
CA LEU A 664 19.28 51.65 58.69
C LEU A 664 18.63 50.70 59.70
N ASN A 665 17.33 50.83 59.96
CA ASN A 665 16.65 49.92 60.88
C ASN A 665 16.48 48.49 60.28
N LYS A 666 15.89 47.56 61.05
CA LYS A 666 15.67 46.15 60.61
C LYS A 666 14.86 45.99 59.30
N ASN A 667 14.15 47.03 58.87
CA ASN A 667 13.41 47.06 57.60
C ASN A 667 14.19 47.74 56.45
N GLY A 668 15.45 48.14 56.67
CA GLY A 668 16.31 48.83 55.71
C GLY A 668 16.10 50.35 55.64
N VAL A 669 15.19 50.91 56.45
CA VAL A 669 14.83 52.34 56.39
C VAL A 669 15.87 53.16 57.15
N MET A 670 16.43 54.16 56.49
CA MET A 670 17.35 55.14 57.08
C MET A 670 16.70 55.89 58.24
N GLN A 671 17.42 56.01 59.36
CA GLN A 671 16.96 56.75 60.54
C GLN A 671 17.59 58.15 60.62
N THR A 672 16.90 59.05 61.32
CA THR A 672 17.27 60.45 61.56
C THR A 672 16.91 60.83 63.00
N GLY A 673 17.47 61.94 63.49
CA GLY A 673 17.35 62.37 64.89
C GLY A 673 18.12 61.46 65.86
N TRP A 674 17.74 61.51 67.13
CA TRP A 674 18.25 60.61 68.17
C TRP A 674 17.82 59.16 67.97
N GLN A 675 18.76 58.25 68.08
CA GLN A 675 18.55 56.80 68.01
C GLN A 675 19.35 56.12 69.14
N LYS A 676 18.71 55.24 69.92
CA LYS A 676 19.45 54.30 70.79
C LYS A 676 19.82 53.08 69.94
N ILE A 677 21.10 52.76 69.87
CA ILE A 677 21.62 51.57 69.19
C ILE A 677 22.45 50.83 70.24
N ASP A 678 22.05 49.60 70.53
CA ASP A 678 22.49 48.83 71.69
C ASP A 678 22.31 49.66 72.98
N ASP A 679 23.39 49.97 73.71
CA ASP A 679 23.34 50.83 74.90
C ASP A 679 23.65 52.31 74.68
N ASN A 680 24.11 52.67 73.47
CA ASN A 680 24.57 54.02 73.18
C ASN A 680 23.52 54.87 72.44
N TYR A 681 23.52 56.17 72.72
CA TYR A 681 22.73 57.15 71.99
C TYR A 681 23.59 57.82 70.91
N TYR A 682 23.04 57.89 69.69
CA TYR A 682 23.65 58.53 68.52
C TYR A 682 22.66 59.52 67.93
N TYR A 683 23.14 60.57 67.25
CA TYR A 683 22.31 61.47 66.44
C TYR A 683 22.63 61.33 64.96
N PHE A 684 21.60 61.15 64.15
CA PHE A 684 21.69 61.15 62.69
C PHE A 684 21.04 62.43 62.15
N LYS A 685 21.79 63.22 61.38
CA LYS A 685 21.33 64.50 60.81
C LYS A 685 20.16 64.27 59.84
N SER A 686 19.49 65.34 59.41
CA SER A 686 18.34 65.27 58.47
C SER A 686 18.68 64.60 57.13
N ASN A 687 19.96 64.56 56.74
CA ASN A 687 20.46 63.81 55.58
C ASN A 687 20.89 62.37 55.91
N GLY A 688 20.58 61.85 57.10
CA GLY A 688 20.92 60.52 57.60
C GLY A 688 22.35 60.33 58.09
N ALA A 689 23.26 61.29 57.86
CA ALA A 689 24.66 61.14 58.27
C ALA A 689 24.80 61.32 59.78
N MET A 690 25.58 60.45 60.43
CA MET A 690 25.85 60.51 61.86
C MET A 690 26.58 61.82 62.24
N ALA A 691 26.26 62.38 63.40
CA ALA A 691 27.00 63.46 64.02
C ALA A 691 28.13 62.89 64.91
N VAL A 692 29.30 63.53 64.86
CA VAL A 692 30.54 63.17 65.58
C VAL A 692 31.30 64.46 65.92
N ASN A 693 32.07 64.45 67.00
CA ASN A 693 32.84 65.61 67.51
C ASN A 693 32.04 66.92 67.54
N THR A 694 30.80 66.88 68.01
CA THR A 694 29.88 68.03 67.92
C THR A 694 28.77 67.97 68.95
N TYR A 695 28.11 69.11 69.20
CA TYR A 695 26.95 69.19 70.08
C TYR A 695 25.64 69.05 69.29
N MET A 696 24.75 68.18 69.76
CA MET A 696 23.36 68.10 69.31
C MET A 696 22.44 68.22 70.53
N ASP A 697 21.44 69.10 70.46
CA ASP A 697 20.40 69.30 71.50
C ASP A 697 20.94 69.48 72.94
N GLY A 698 22.16 70.01 73.08
CA GLY A 698 22.84 70.24 74.37
C GLY A 698 23.75 69.11 74.84
N TYR A 699 23.79 67.96 74.15
CA TYR A 699 24.71 66.85 74.44
C TYR A 699 25.87 66.82 73.45
N TYR A 700 27.07 66.46 73.93
CA TYR A 700 28.22 66.23 73.06
C TYR A 700 28.21 64.81 72.51
N LEU A 701 28.58 64.66 71.23
CA LEU A 701 28.87 63.39 70.59
C LEU A 701 30.37 63.29 70.32
N ASP A 702 30.98 62.18 70.73
CA ASP A 702 32.42 61.93 70.55
C ASP A 702 32.82 61.64 69.09
N SER A 703 34.06 61.23 68.87
CA SER A 703 34.58 60.84 67.55
C SER A 703 33.95 59.56 66.99
N ASN A 704 33.32 58.74 67.85
CA ASN A 704 32.56 57.55 67.49
C ASN A 704 31.07 57.84 67.25
N GLY A 705 30.58 59.01 67.67
CA GLY A 705 29.19 59.47 67.60
C GLY A 705 28.35 59.19 68.85
N VAL A 706 28.98 58.70 69.93
CA VAL A 706 28.33 58.32 71.18
C VAL A 706 28.09 59.55 72.05
N ARG A 707 26.87 59.65 72.60
CA ARG A 707 26.47 60.70 73.55
C ARG A 707 27.25 60.61 74.85
N THR A 708 27.99 61.65 75.21
CA THR A 708 28.60 61.79 76.53
C THR A 708 27.71 62.61 77.47
N GLU A 709 27.81 62.33 78.77
CA GLU A 709 27.17 63.12 79.82
C GLU A 709 28.25 63.89 80.57
N VAL A 710 28.26 65.22 80.42
CA VAL A 710 29.30 66.10 80.97
C VAL A 710 28.91 66.52 82.39
N ALA A 711 29.37 65.76 83.38
CA ALA A 711 29.26 66.13 84.79
C ALA A 711 30.31 67.20 85.16
N ASN A 712 29.88 68.45 85.29
CA ASN A 712 30.75 69.55 85.75
C ASN A 712 30.61 69.78 87.26
N THR A 713 31.73 69.67 87.98
CA THR A 713 31.89 70.02 89.40
C THR A 713 32.77 71.27 89.57
N ASN A 714 32.85 71.80 90.80
CA ASN A 714 33.62 72.99 91.19
C ASN A 714 33.26 74.28 90.43
N GLY A 715 32.23 74.96 90.92
CA GLY A 715 31.85 76.27 90.40
C GLY A 715 32.57 77.43 91.09
N GLN A 716 32.70 78.53 90.36
CA GLN A 716 32.39 79.86 90.91
C GLN A 716 31.76 80.75 89.83
N TRP A 717 32.16 80.57 88.56
CA TRP A 717 31.62 81.27 87.40
C TRP A 717 31.26 80.31 86.25
N CYS A 718 30.17 80.60 85.55
CA CYS A 718 29.79 79.99 84.28
C CYS A 718 29.50 81.05 83.21
N PHE A 719 29.49 80.64 81.94
CA PHE A 719 29.21 81.57 80.84
C PHE A 719 27.70 81.88 80.75
N PRO A 720 27.27 83.16 80.84
CA PRO A 720 25.87 83.50 81.07
C PRO A 720 24.96 83.41 79.84
N CYS A 721 25.52 83.28 78.63
CA CYS A 721 24.74 83.14 77.38
C CYS A 721 25.27 82.00 76.49
N PRO A 722 24.94 80.72 76.76
CA PRO A 722 25.47 79.57 76.02
C PRO A 722 25.13 79.49 74.52
N SER A 723 24.36 80.44 73.99
CA SER A 723 23.95 80.53 72.58
C SER A 723 24.40 81.84 71.92
N ILE A 724 25.44 82.46 72.49
CA ILE A 724 26.18 83.57 71.87
C ILE A 724 26.65 83.21 70.46
N THR A 725 26.56 84.18 69.55
CA THR A 725 27.10 84.11 68.19
C THR A 725 28.36 84.95 68.02
N TYR A 726 28.43 86.12 68.68
CA TYR A 726 29.61 86.98 68.79
C TYR A 726 29.44 87.98 69.95
N VAL A 727 30.53 88.66 70.35
CA VAL A 727 30.47 89.81 71.27
C VAL A 727 30.19 91.06 70.45
N SER A 728 29.05 91.70 70.66
CA SER A 728 28.62 92.90 69.90
C SER A 728 29.11 94.22 70.50
N SER A 729 29.53 94.23 71.77
CA SER A 729 30.24 95.35 72.37
C SER A 729 31.05 94.89 73.58
N GLU A 730 32.27 95.39 73.69
CA GLU A 730 33.14 95.20 74.85
C GLU A 730 32.82 96.21 75.97
N PHE A 731 33.46 96.03 77.14
CA PHE A 731 33.38 96.91 78.31
C PHE A 731 34.22 98.20 78.14
N GLY A 732 33.76 99.32 78.70
CA GLY A 732 34.47 100.60 78.70
C GLY A 732 33.93 101.64 77.70
N ASN A 733 34.76 102.60 77.30
CA ASN A 733 34.35 103.71 76.44
C ASN A 733 33.97 103.23 75.02
N ARG A 734 32.82 103.69 74.51
CA ARG A 734 32.31 103.42 73.16
C ARG A 734 31.52 104.60 72.60
N ASP A 735 31.34 104.65 71.29
CA ASP A 735 30.33 105.52 70.68
C ASP A 735 28.92 105.04 71.08
N SER A 736 27.97 105.97 71.25
CA SER A 736 26.60 105.67 71.69
C SER A 736 25.85 104.82 70.65
N PRO A 737 25.50 103.55 70.94
CA PRO A 737 24.80 102.71 69.97
C PRO A 737 23.40 103.27 69.68
N GLY A 738 23.17 103.63 68.41
CA GLY A 738 21.90 104.22 67.94
C GLY A 738 21.52 105.57 68.58
N GLY A 739 22.44 106.23 69.31
CA GLY A 739 22.13 107.44 70.07
C GLY A 739 21.29 107.22 71.34
N ILE A 740 21.05 105.96 71.73
CA ILE A 740 20.19 105.58 72.88
C ILE A 740 21.03 104.91 74.00
N GLY A 741 22.10 104.19 73.65
CA GLY A 741 22.97 103.53 74.63
C GLY A 741 24.07 104.41 75.21
N SER A 742 24.56 104.07 76.42
CA SER A 742 25.66 104.78 77.09
C SER A 742 26.97 104.75 76.31
N THR A 743 27.70 105.87 76.32
CA THR A 743 29.07 106.04 75.81
C THR A 743 30.15 105.49 76.74
N ASN A 744 29.82 105.21 78.01
CA ASN A 744 30.66 104.42 78.92
C ASN A 744 29.91 103.13 79.27
N HIS A 745 30.41 102.01 78.76
CA HIS A 745 29.72 100.73 78.76
C HIS A 745 30.06 99.90 80.01
N LYS A 746 29.03 99.58 80.79
CA LYS A 746 29.13 98.97 82.13
C LYS A 746 29.09 97.44 82.13
N GLY A 747 29.23 96.81 80.96
CA GLY A 747 29.19 95.35 80.81
C GLY A 747 29.73 94.92 79.46
N VAL A 748 29.38 93.72 79.02
CA VAL A 748 29.64 93.19 77.67
C VAL A 748 28.34 92.77 77.02
N ASP A 749 28.19 93.08 75.74
CA ASP A 749 26.98 92.76 74.96
C ASP A 749 27.23 91.47 74.18
N LEU A 750 26.53 90.41 74.57
CA LEU A 750 26.67 89.06 74.04
C LEU A 750 25.52 88.78 73.06
N ALA A 751 25.78 88.94 71.77
CA ALA A 751 24.76 88.78 70.73
C ALA A 751 24.33 87.32 70.62
N ALA A 752 23.02 87.07 70.63
CA ALA A 752 22.45 85.72 70.60
C ALA A 752 21.01 85.74 70.03
N PRO A 753 20.51 84.62 69.47
CA PRO A 753 19.12 84.54 69.00
C PRO A 753 18.11 84.89 70.10
N ALA A 754 17.01 85.52 69.72
CA ALA A 754 15.87 85.74 70.62
C ALA A 754 15.42 84.44 71.30
N ASN A 755 14.98 84.51 72.55
CA ASN A 755 14.69 83.36 73.41
C ASN A 755 15.89 82.44 73.77
N SER A 756 17.14 82.82 73.48
CA SER A 756 18.31 82.12 74.03
C SER A 756 18.34 82.18 75.55
N ARG A 757 18.77 81.10 76.22
CA ARG A 757 18.83 81.02 77.69
C ARG A 757 19.84 82.02 78.26
N VAL A 758 19.42 82.83 79.22
CA VAL A 758 20.30 83.61 80.10
C VAL A 758 20.46 82.84 81.41
N LEU A 759 21.71 82.57 81.78
CA LEU A 759 22.07 81.83 82.99
C LEU A 759 22.69 82.76 84.04
N ALA A 760 22.42 82.49 85.32
CA ALA A 760 23.17 83.10 86.42
C ALA A 760 24.63 82.65 86.34
N ALA A 761 25.55 83.59 86.15
CA ALA A 761 26.98 83.33 86.03
C ALA A 761 27.56 82.73 87.33
N ALA A 762 27.10 83.20 88.48
CA ALA A 762 27.49 82.69 89.80
C ALA A 762 26.25 82.42 90.67
N GLY A 763 26.41 81.66 91.76
CA GLY A 763 25.35 81.46 92.75
C GLY A 763 25.23 82.67 93.69
N GLY A 764 24.03 83.06 94.08
CA GLY A 764 23.79 84.28 94.87
C GLY A 764 22.32 84.54 95.15
N THR A 765 21.98 85.71 95.69
CA THR A 765 20.61 86.14 95.97
C THR A 765 20.19 87.24 95.00
N VAL A 766 19.04 87.06 94.34
CA VAL A 766 18.48 88.03 93.40
C VAL A 766 18.03 89.28 94.17
N VAL A 767 18.77 90.38 94.02
CA VAL A 767 18.46 91.69 94.65
C VAL A 767 17.60 92.57 93.77
N ASN A 768 17.54 92.32 92.46
CA ASN A 768 16.49 92.89 91.62
C ASN A 768 16.06 91.93 90.49
N ALA A 769 14.78 91.99 90.12
CA ALA A 769 14.20 91.25 89.00
C ALA A 769 12.90 91.90 88.55
N GLY A 770 12.85 92.41 87.31
CA GLY A 770 11.71 93.15 86.77
C GLY A 770 12.13 94.13 85.68
N TYR A 771 11.29 95.14 85.39
CA TYR A 771 11.59 96.16 84.37
C TYR A 771 12.27 97.39 84.96
N GLY A 772 13.48 97.71 84.48
CA GLY A 772 14.25 98.91 84.77
C GLY A 772 14.01 100.01 83.74
N TRP A 773 13.72 101.23 84.22
CA TRP A 773 13.44 102.41 83.42
C TRP A 773 14.67 103.28 83.11
N GLY A 774 15.85 102.93 83.64
CA GLY A 774 17.13 103.62 83.39
C GLY A 774 17.81 103.21 82.09
N GLY A 775 17.26 102.21 81.39
CA GLY A 775 17.77 101.64 80.15
C GLY A 775 17.91 100.12 80.19
N GLU A 776 17.74 99.50 81.36
CA GLU A 776 17.96 98.07 81.60
C GLU A 776 16.91 97.17 80.92
N GLY A 777 15.68 97.67 80.76
CA GLY A 777 14.56 96.86 80.30
C GLY A 777 14.22 95.77 81.31
N ASN A 778 13.76 94.61 80.87
CA ASN A 778 13.63 93.47 81.78
C ASN A 778 15.03 92.99 82.19
N TYR A 779 15.33 93.01 83.48
CA TYR A 779 16.66 92.68 83.99
C TYR A 779 16.64 91.90 85.30
N VAL A 780 17.77 91.25 85.59
CA VAL A 780 18.08 90.61 86.87
C VAL A 780 19.36 91.22 87.43
N GLU A 781 19.41 91.38 88.74
CA GLU A 781 20.62 91.69 89.51
C GLU A 781 20.77 90.69 90.66
N ILE A 782 21.95 90.11 90.80
CA ILE A 782 22.27 89.07 91.79
C ILE A 782 23.43 89.56 92.65
N ASP A 783 23.25 89.57 93.97
CA ASP A 783 24.31 89.75 94.97
C ASP A 783 24.94 88.38 95.29
N HIS A 784 26.26 88.31 95.22
CA HIS A 784 27.07 87.12 95.49
C HIS A 784 27.80 87.17 96.84
N GLY A 785 27.53 88.21 97.64
CA GLY A 785 28.25 88.53 98.87
C GLY A 785 29.47 89.41 98.63
N ASN A 786 30.02 89.98 99.71
CA ASN A 786 31.22 90.84 99.69
C ASN A 786 31.14 92.04 98.71
N GLY A 787 29.93 92.52 98.41
CA GLY A 787 29.70 93.63 97.48
C GLY A 787 29.87 93.29 96.00
N LEU A 788 29.97 92.00 95.64
CA LEU A 788 30.05 91.53 94.25
C LEU A 788 28.64 91.29 93.69
N HIS A 789 28.26 92.05 92.68
CA HIS A 789 26.98 91.94 91.99
C HIS A 789 27.16 91.57 90.51
N THR A 790 26.24 90.77 89.96
CA THR A 790 26.11 90.56 88.50
C THR A 790 24.76 91.06 87.98
N ILE A 791 24.78 91.67 86.80
CA ILE A 791 23.62 92.34 86.19
C ILE A 791 23.37 91.76 84.79
N TYR A 792 22.12 91.45 84.46
CA TYR A 792 21.70 90.79 83.22
C TYR A 792 20.52 91.56 82.64
N MET A 793 20.74 92.35 81.59
CA MET A 793 19.73 93.28 81.06
C MET A 793 19.10 92.82 79.74
N HIS A 794 18.11 93.58 79.25
CA HIS A 794 17.46 93.45 77.95
C HIS A 794 16.67 92.15 77.70
N MET A 795 16.24 91.45 78.75
CA MET A 795 15.49 90.18 78.62
C MET A 795 14.17 90.37 77.84
N ILE A 796 13.75 89.31 77.13
CA ILE A 796 12.58 89.38 76.22
C ILE A 796 11.24 89.53 76.95
N SER A 797 11.18 89.07 78.19
CA SER A 797 10.04 89.13 79.10
C SER A 797 10.55 89.44 80.52
N ASN A 798 9.63 89.59 81.47
CA ASN A 798 9.98 89.50 82.89
C ASN A 798 10.88 88.27 83.16
N PRO A 799 11.88 88.38 84.05
CA PRO A 799 12.74 87.26 84.43
C PRO A 799 11.98 86.04 84.98
N VAL A 800 12.58 84.85 84.88
CA VAL A 800 12.02 83.61 85.48
C VAL A 800 12.44 83.41 86.95
N VAL A 801 12.99 84.46 87.57
CA VAL A 801 13.38 84.53 88.98
C VAL A 801 12.87 85.83 89.61
N LYS A 802 12.70 85.85 90.93
CA LYS A 802 12.13 86.98 91.68
C LYS A 802 13.09 87.54 92.72
N LYS A 803 12.93 88.81 93.09
CA LYS A 803 13.68 89.45 94.18
C LYS A 803 13.55 88.63 95.48
N GLY A 804 14.69 88.43 96.18
CA GLY A 804 14.83 87.58 97.35
C GLY A 804 15.06 86.09 97.05
N GLN A 805 15.08 85.66 95.79
CA GLN A 805 15.34 84.27 95.43
C GLN A 805 16.84 83.97 95.42
N THR A 806 17.27 82.94 96.15
CA THR A 806 18.62 82.35 95.97
C THR A 806 18.66 81.52 94.67
N VAL A 807 19.72 81.69 93.89
CA VAL A 807 19.95 80.99 92.62
C VAL A 807 21.32 80.33 92.60
N LYS A 808 21.47 79.28 91.78
CA LYS A 808 22.74 78.58 91.55
C LYS A 808 23.39 79.04 90.25
N ALA A 809 24.72 78.93 90.15
CA ALA A 809 25.41 79.09 88.87
C ALA A 809 24.82 78.14 87.81
N SER A 810 24.77 78.57 86.55
CA SER A 810 24.13 77.88 85.42
C SER A 810 22.60 77.71 85.51
N GLN A 811 21.93 78.25 86.53
CA GLN A 811 20.47 78.29 86.59
C GLN A 811 19.93 79.30 85.57
N VAL A 812 18.88 78.94 84.82
CA VAL A 812 18.17 79.88 83.93
C VAL A 812 17.50 80.96 84.78
N ILE A 813 17.80 82.23 84.46
CA ILE A 813 17.22 83.42 85.12
C ILE A 813 16.35 84.25 84.16
N GLY A 814 16.51 84.06 82.86
CA GLY A 814 15.64 84.65 81.84
C GLY A 814 16.06 84.25 80.43
N TYR A 815 15.62 85.04 79.45
CA TYR A 815 15.85 84.76 78.03
C TYR A 815 16.22 86.04 77.26
N VAL A 816 17.13 85.89 76.29
CA VAL A 816 17.68 86.98 75.46
C VAL A 816 16.57 87.69 74.68
N GLY A 817 16.58 89.02 74.78
CA GLY A 817 15.59 89.91 74.19
C GLY A 817 16.20 91.21 73.66
N MET A 818 15.38 92.25 73.61
CA MET A 818 15.74 93.59 73.14
C MET A 818 14.85 94.64 73.83
N THR A 819 14.77 94.59 75.17
CA THR A 819 13.96 95.54 75.96
C THR A 819 14.84 96.59 76.63
N GLY A 820 14.31 97.80 76.89
CA GLY A 820 15.14 98.92 77.32
C GLY A 820 16.01 99.48 76.18
N ALA A 821 17.22 99.92 76.50
CA ALA A 821 18.14 100.63 75.59
C ALA A 821 18.95 99.68 74.67
N ALA A 822 18.27 98.74 74.01
CA ALA A 822 18.88 97.71 73.15
C ALA A 822 18.59 97.92 71.66
N THR A 823 19.62 97.77 70.81
CA THR A 823 19.54 97.93 69.34
C THR A 823 19.49 96.61 68.56
N GLY A 824 19.51 95.46 69.25
CA GLY A 824 19.44 94.12 68.67
C GLY A 824 19.35 93.04 69.75
N TYR A 825 19.10 91.79 69.37
CA TYR A 825 18.98 90.68 70.32
C TYR A 825 20.34 90.30 70.94
N HIS A 826 20.51 90.60 72.23
CA HIS A 826 21.73 90.28 72.99
C HIS A 826 21.43 90.17 74.49
N LEU A 827 22.35 89.55 75.24
CA LEU A 827 22.45 89.72 76.69
C LEU A 827 23.50 90.80 76.97
N HIS A 828 23.11 91.90 77.60
CA HIS A 828 24.08 92.76 78.28
C HIS A 828 24.39 92.15 79.66
N PHE A 829 25.66 91.82 79.90
CA PHE A 829 26.16 91.23 81.14
C PHE A 829 27.15 92.18 81.83
N GLY A 830 26.77 92.71 83.00
CA GLY A 830 27.59 93.60 83.82
C GLY A 830 28.07 92.91 85.10
N VAL A 831 29.25 93.32 85.58
CA VAL A 831 29.79 92.94 86.90
C VAL A 831 30.10 94.21 87.68
N SER A 832 29.75 94.26 88.97
CA SER A 832 30.00 95.38 89.85
C SER A 832 30.59 94.91 91.18
N VAL A 833 31.56 95.66 91.72
CA VAL A 833 32.19 95.39 93.01
C VAL A 833 32.16 96.67 93.84
N ASN A 834 31.47 96.63 94.99
CA ASN A 834 31.25 97.78 95.88
C ASN A 834 30.66 99.00 95.14
N GLY A 835 29.73 98.74 94.21
CA GLY A 835 29.08 99.77 93.37
C GLY A 835 29.91 100.22 92.15
N VAL A 836 31.17 99.80 92.02
CA VAL A 836 32.04 100.13 90.88
C VAL A 836 32.03 98.99 89.87
N TYR A 837 31.52 99.27 88.67
CA TYR A 837 31.51 98.32 87.56
C TYR A 837 32.91 97.89 87.11
N LYS A 838 33.05 96.62 86.73
CA LYS A 838 34.30 95.94 86.34
C LYS A 838 34.14 95.23 85.00
N ASN A 839 35.25 94.98 84.32
CA ASN A 839 35.28 94.22 83.08
C ASN A 839 34.82 92.78 83.36
N PRO A 840 33.72 92.30 82.74
CA PRO A 840 33.21 90.95 82.97
C PRO A 840 34.20 89.84 82.59
N TRP A 841 35.11 90.09 81.65
CA TRP A 841 36.15 89.14 81.25
C TRP A 841 37.19 88.84 82.33
N ASP A 842 37.28 89.66 83.38
CA ASP A 842 38.11 89.39 84.55
C ASP A 842 37.50 88.28 85.45
N TYR A 843 36.24 87.88 85.18
CA TYR A 843 35.45 86.95 86.00
C TYR A 843 34.93 85.73 85.22
N ILE A 844 34.57 85.90 83.93
CA ILE A 844 34.14 84.79 83.05
C ILE A 844 35.15 84.55 81.93
N ARG A 845 35.45 83.28 81.62
CA ARG A 845 36.29 82.92 80.47
C ARG A 845 35.57 83.27 79.16
N ARG A 846 36.23 84.05 78.30
CA ARG A 846 35.84 84.26 76.89
C ARG A 846 35.87 82.92 76.13
N PRO A 847 34.83 82.56 75.35
CA PRO A 847 34.84 81.33 74.55
C PRO A 847 35.93 81.35 73.48
N ASP A 848 36.53 80.18 73.20
CA ASP A 848 37.58 80.06 72.19
C ASP A 848 37.00 80.23 70.78
N GLY A 849 37.55 81.15 69.98
CA GLY A 849 37.14 81.41 68.59
C GLY A 849 36.13 82.54 68.38
N MET A 850 36.04 83.51 69.31
CA MET A 850 35.20 84.73 69.22
C MET A 850 36.01 86.01 69.37
#